data_AF-A0A8J2HNN8-F1
#
_entry.id   AF-A0A8J2HNN8-F1
#
_cell.length_a   1.000
_cell.length_b   1.000
_cell.length_c   1.000
_cell.angle_alpha   90.00
_cell.angle_beta   90.00
_cell.angle_gamma   90.00
#
_symmetry.space_group_name_H-M   'P 1'
#
loop_
_entity.id
_entity.type
_entity.pdbx_description
1 polymer ?
#
loop_
_entity_poly.entity_id
_entity_poly.type
_entity_poly.pdbx_seq_one_letter_code
_entity_poly.pdbx_strand_id
1 'polypeptide(L)'
;MPSVAAVPVDLAVKVLKKYIAHFTNEFPPWKSEIWKKIANDPELEGKWSIGSVRTNVREDRRGILSEARRQCGISVNIISNKKSNVNENCDISEESDEDCDEDDLNEESDSENDDIYKNECFTVEISRDLWNEIRNPEPLAYKGRKYIGFKPKGWTNEVSNAFWKQHHLKCAFVFKRGRITENGRNYATISGRCRAKNCQNPVKGIIKDCPGEVGPVYIKMFCRDTRFVKHEDVKRPLNGTERLKVQAELLKTRASAWRKAKAKDNIDPGDTGSPFVYDSNTLHQAKKEASNKKLGIKTDDTRDMILAIRNMNVDPSYVNSILAIGDTPFYVFYATPTQFQAYSEYQRTHRQYSCICIDATGGVAKKLIDSRGDKTGYIFLYEIVINFDGTSVAVYQMLSEVHDTSFIAFWLSRWVQKVKLPSQAVSDGSKALLNAMSIAFNNKTLKEYINFCFEALIAGTNKRPNTFIRLDTAHFIHSVSKWKCFESALSKIVKTFFIRCMALIVDCRVLKQLEEIFILMLIVANTEFEDSIIAVDNNCMTPLDARKRLEGFISDRNIKVAESDLDEPDVDDKILLDKLSNFDTDHLGWSVSILTWVDNLSRKANTIIFTGSNLNSFRVRGLYDRLLEKIKEFPIFTNICTPETMSRGTSCFIEGDFKDLKLNLEQQVKLPTTILKFLKLHIPELLGGICIFRAKVNKFIVDNQFKDDMNECEHGKWFENWKGLGKEKTARSAWTAYENPTKEENEKNDNDALFVNSESTNNDSSISHDHDYSIKLENLDNVSSSTQITEISPNENHNDDNKKNVNITTDLPSIEVNNDCLLKAVEEINKNKMDNKKETKYFQNYPEVKLQNNLVNEKVKKIFVLNNGNLSGSVSFSKQNWIVYNTCPFDTIVQVLFHSALEHPNFHEFLTQSNIPVFKFLTDFMNSGPSKKIYEKRLSLLHPLYIGTNDGKLQKISDKGSKSSVLCQTINCQDNIINLWKTLLQEVPGVLEEMTCSNPGCGYSYTKILPVLFVNHNVIIKKGFSSLEKALDFHAKIFNVSCSLCKSGKQTRRYTPKECIFIELDIRGSSKESSGRTCTLSELPAKITLKAHNKDAIYIDLCYRLSGVAAYDVGHYFAYCRKISGSWKKFNDLKVKPEFVSPSTRLQPHGVFYVLEPQ
;
A
#
# COMPACT_ATOMS: atom_id res chain seq x y z
N MET A 1 -45.66 3.03 -13.41
CA MET A 1 -47.02 2.63 -13.82
C MET A 1 -47.00 1.16 -14.23
N PRO A 2 -47.87 0.28 -13.69
CA PRO A 2 -48.01 -1.07 -14.22
C PRO A 2 -48.75 -1.00 -15.56
N SER A 3 -48.31 -1.82 -16.53
CA SER A 3 -48.79 -1.85 -17.91
C SER A 3 -50.32 -1.78 -18.01
N VAL A 4 -50.82 -0.89 -18.89
CA VAL A 4 -52.20 -0.96 -19.41
C VAL A 4 -52.49 -2.42 -19.74
N ALA A 5 -53.54 -3.00 -19.15
CA ALA A 5 -53.86 -4.40 -19.35
C ALA A 5 -53.99 -4.68 -20.85
N ALA A 6 -53.22 -5.62 -21.37
CA ALA A 6 -53.28 -6.05 -22.78
C ALA A 6 -54.63 -6.69 -23.16
N VAL A 7 -55.56 -6.81 -22.20
CA VAL A 7 -56.88 -7.42 -22.36
C VAL A 7 -57.91 -6.36 -22.79
N PRO A 8 -58.63 -6.58 -23.89
CA PRO A 8 -59.74 -5.72 -24.31
C PRO A 8 -60.83 -5.63 -23.23
N VAL A 9 -61.49 -4.46 -23.08
CA VAL A 9 -62.56 -4.25 -22.08
C VAL A 9 -63.64 -5.30 -22.22
N ASP A 10 -64.08 -5.59 -23.44
CA ASP A 10 -65.18 -6.54 -23.68
C ASP A 10 -64.83 -7.96 -23.20
N LEU A 11 -63.59 -8.38 -23.40
CA LEU A 11 -63.10 -9.68 -22.95
C LEU A 11 -62.95 -9.70 -21.42
N ALA A 12 -62.43 -8.62 -20.82
CA ALA A 12 -62.31 -8.47 -19.38
C ALA A 12 -63.68 -8.47 -18.67
N VAL A 13 -64.66 -7.74 -19.22
CA VAL A 13 -66.06 -7.71 -18.76
C VAL A 13 -66.68 -9.09 -18.89
N LYS A 14 -66.53 -9.76 -20.04
CA LYS A 14 -67.08 -11.10 -20.29
C LYS A 14 -66.58 -12.12 -19.27
N VAL A 15 -65.27 -12.12 -18.98
CA VAL A 15 -64.68 -13.02 -17.98
C VAL A 15 -65.13 -12.63 -16.58
N LEU A 16 -65.13 -11.35 -16.23
CA LEU A 16 -65.53 -10.89 -14.91
C LEU A 16 -67.00 -11.20 -14.58
N LYS A 17 -67.88 -11.24 -15.58
CA LYS A 17 -69.29 -11.66 -15.42
C LYS A 17 -69.41 -13.08 -14.87
N LYS A 18 -68.51 -14.00 -15.23
CA LYS A 18 -68.48 -15.38 -14.68
C LYS A 18 -68.22 -15.40 -13.18
N TYR A 19 -67.52 -14.40 -12.67
CA TYR A 19 -67.08 -14.30 -11.27
C TYR A 19 -67.79 -13.16 -10.51
N ILE A 20 -68.85 -12.58 -11.08
CA ILE A 20 -69.48 -11.35 -10.58
C ILE A 20 -70.05 -11.49 -9.17
N ALA A 21 -70.42 -12.72 -8.77
CA ALA A 21 -70.90 -13.03 -7.42
C ALA A 21 -69.89 -12.65 -6.32
N HIS A 22 -68.60 -12.61 -6.63
CA HIS A 22 -67.55 -12.19 -5.70
C HIS A 22 -67.38 -10.67 -5.60
N PHE A 23 -68.11 -9.89 -6.40
CA PHE A 23 -67.96 -8.45 -6.52
C PHE A 23 -69.30 -7.74 -6.43
N THR A 24 -70.25 -8.25 -5.63
CA THR A 24 -71.56 -7.62 -5.43
C THR A 24 -71.45 -6.40 -4.51
N ASN A 25 -71.15 -6.57 -3.21
CA ASN A 25 -71.08 -5.45 -2.25
C ASN A 25 -69.70 -5.24 -1.61
N GLU A 26 -68.89 -6.31 -1.46
CA GLU A 26 -67.56 -6.25 -0.86
C GLU A 26 -66.50 -6.88 -1.78
N PHE A 27 -65.28 -6.35 -1.74
CA PHE A 27 -64.19 -6.88 -2.55
C PHE A 27 -63.45 -8.02 -1.84
N PRO A 28 -63.11 -9.11 -2.55
CA PRO A 28 -62.28 -10.18 -2.00
C PRO A 28 -60.92 -9.64 -1.51
N PRO A 29 -60.34 -10.18 -0.42
CA PRO A 29 -59.02 -9.81 0.08
C PRO A 29 -57.94 -9.93 -1.01
N TRP A 30 -56.86 -9.15 -0.91
CA TRP A 30 -55.80 -9.13 -1.94
C TRP A 30 -55.17 -10.51 -2.16
N LYS A 31 -55.04 -11.33 -1.11
CA LYS A 31 -54.49 -12.68 -1.16
C LYS A 31 -55.49 -13.76 -1.62
N SER A 32 -56.75 -13.42 -1.87
CA SER A 32 -57.79 -14.40 -2.25
C SER A 32 -57.43 -15.14 -3.54
N GLU A 33 -57.65 -16.45 -3.55
CA GLU A 33 -57.41 -17.30 -4.72
C GLU A 33 -58.29 -16.92 -5.92
N ILE A 34 -59.41 -16.23 -5.68
CA ILE A 34 -60.30 -15.79 -6.76
C ILE A 34 -59.56 -14.91 -7.78
N TRP A 35 -58.61 -14.09 -7.35
CA TRP A 35 -57.80 -13.26 -8.23
C TRP A 35 -56.90 -14.09 -9.15
N LYS A 36 -56.43 -15.26 -8.68
CA LYS A 36 -55.68 -16.22 -9.49
C LYS A 36 -56.60 -16.95 -10.46
N LYS A 37 -57.80 -17.33 -10.02
CA LYS A 37 -58.79 -17.99 -10.87
C LYS A 37 -59.25 -17.10 -12.02
N ILE A 38 -59.48 -15.81 -11.77
CA ILE A 38 -59.84 -14.85 -12.81
C ILE A 38 -58.67 -14.66 -13.78
N ALA A 39 -57.44 -14.45 -13.29
CA ALA A 39 -56.25 -14.27 -14.14
C ALA A 39 -55.96 -15.47 -15.06
N ASN A 40 -56.28 -16.68 -14.58
CA ASN A 40 -56.07 -17.93 -15.29
C ASN A 40 -57.33 -18.46 -16.00
N ASP A 41 -58.39 -17.63 -16.15
CA ASP A 41 -59.57 -18.06 -16.90
C ASP A 41 -59.15 -18.44 -18.34
N PRO A 42 -59.60 -19.59 -18.87
CA PRO A 42 -59.21 -20.06 -20.20
C PRO A 42 -59.45 -19.02 -21.31
N GLU A 43 -60.45 -18.14 -21.16
CA GLU A 43 -60.73 -17.09 -22.16
C GLU A 43 -59.68 -15.96 -22.20
N LEU A 44 -58.81 -15.87 -21.18
CA LEU A 44 -57.76 -14.84 -21.12
C LEU A 44 -56.41 -15.32 -21.65
N GLU A 45 -56.20 -16.63 -21.82
CA GLU A 45 -54.93 -17.20 -22.31
C GLU A 45 -53.68 -16.66 -21.56
N GLY A 46 -53.80 -16.38 -20.26
CA GLY A 46 -52.71 -15.81 -19.45
C GLY A 46 -52.38 -14.34 -19.71
N LYS A 47 -53.17 -13.62 -20.51
CA LYS A 47 -52.96 -12.21 -20.88
C LYS A 47 -53.31 -11.21 -19.78
N TRP A 48 -54.02 -11.64 -18.73
CA TRP A 48 -54.35 -10.79 -17.58
C TRP A 48 -53.60 -11.23 -16.32
N SER A 49 -52.50 -10.55 -15.98
CA SER A 49 -51.74 -10.90 -14.79
C SER A 49 -52.58 -10.70 -13.51
N ILE A 50 -52.33 -11.52 -12.49
CA ILE A 50 -53.07 -11.49 -11.21
C ILE A 50 -53.07 -10.08 -10.57
N GLY A 51 -51.92 -9.39 -10.62
CA GLY A 51 -51.80 -8.01 -10.13
C GLY A 51 -52.66 -7.05 -10.93
N SER A 52 -52.68 -7.19 -12.26
CA SER A 52 -53.48 -6.35 -13.15
C SER A 52 -54.98 -6.59 -12.99
N VAL A 53 -55.43 -7.84 -12.80
CA VAL A 53 -56.85 -8.13 -12.48
C VAL A 53 -57.28 -7.40 -11.21
N ARG A 54 -56.49 -7.50 -10.14
CA ARG A 54 -56.81 -6.88 -8.84
C ARG A 54 -57.00 -5.38 -8.97
N THR A 55 -56.03 -4.69 -9.58
CA THR A 55 -56.05 -3.24 -9.72
C THR A 55 -57.18 -2.79 -10.64
N ASN A 56 -57.34 -3.40 -11.81
CA ASN A 56 -58.37 -2.98 -12.77
C ASN A 56 -59.80 -3.25 -12.26
N VAL A 57 -60.03 -4.32 -11.52
CA VAL A 57 -61.36 -4.64 -10.97
C VAL A 57 -61.66 -3.82 -9.70
N ARG A 58 -60.71 -3.66 -8.76
CA ARG A 58 -60.96 -2.91 -7.51
C ARG A 58 -61.08 -1.41 -7.71
N GLU A 59 -60.29 -0.85 -8.62
CA GLU A 59 -60.34 0.58 -8.94
C GLU A 59 -61.31 0.87 -10.10
N ASP A 60 -62.04 -0.15 -10.57
CA ASP A 60 -62.98 -0.08 -11.70
C ASP A 60 -62.41 0.64 -12.92
N ARG A 61 -61.14 0.36 -13.23
CA ARG A 61 -60.45 1.01 -14.34
C ARG A 61 -61.13 0.65 -15.65
N ARG A 62 -61.32 1.65 -16.52
CA ARG A 62 -62.02 1.52 -17.80
C ARG A 62 -63.49 1.06 -17.65
N GLY A 63 -64.08 1.22 -16.46
CA GLY A 63 -65.46 0.85 -16.16
C GLY A 63 -65.76 -0.65 -16.25
N ILE A 64 -64.73 -1.52 -16.18
CA ILE A 64 -64.86 -2.97 -16.41
C ILE A 64 -65.81 -3.62 -15.38
N LEU A 65 -65.69 -3.27 -14.10
CA LEU A 65 -66.53 -3.84 -13.05
C LEU A 65 -67.92 -3.20 -13.07
N SER A 66 -68.03 -1.89 -13.27
CA SER A 66 -69.32 -1.21 -13.42
C SER A 66 -70.13 -1.77 -14.59
N GLU A 67 -69.49 -1.99 -15.73
CA GLU A 67 -70.13 -2.56 -16.92
C GLU A 67 -70.50 -4.04 -16.72
N ALA A 68 -69.64 -4.83 -16.08
CA ALA A 68 -69.96 -6.22 -15.74
C ALA A 68 -71.15 -6.32 -14.77
N ARG A 69 -71.21 -5.44 -13.75
CA ARG A 69 -72.34 -5.36 -12.80
C ARG A 69 -73.62 -4.92 -13.49
N ARG A 70 -73.55 -3.89 -14.36
CA ARG A 70 -74.67 -3.39 -15.16
C ARG A 70 -75.24 -4.49 -16.04
N GLN A 71 -74.40 -5.25 -16.75
CA GLN A 71 -74.82 -6.36 -17.60
C GLN A 71 -75.36 -7.58 -16.82
N CYS A 72 -75.06 -7.68 -15.52
CA CYS A 72 -75.58 -8.71 -14.63
C CYS A 72 -76.74 -8.22 -13.73
N GLY A 73 -77.23 -6.98 -13.91
CA GLY A 73 -78.37 -6.44 -13.16
C GLY A 73 -78.11 -6.12 -11.69
N ILE A 74 -76.86 -5.84 -11.30
CA ILE A 74 -76.47 -5.59 -9.90
C ILE A 74 -76.34 -4.08 -9.66
N SER A 75 -77.19 -3.51 -8.79
CA SER A 75 -77.12 -2.10 -8.35
C SER A 75 -76.51 -1.99 -6.95
N VAL A 76 -75.44 -1.21 -6.77
CA VAL A 76 -74.75 -1.06 -5.47
C VAL A 76 -74.68 0.42 -5.08
N ASN A 77 -75.18 0.77 -3.89
CA ASN A 77 -75.06 2.11 -3.31
C ASN A 77 -73.65 2.31 -2.72
N ILE A 78 -72.92 3.32 -3.19
CA ILE A 78 -71.54 3.59 -2.77
C ILE A 78 -71.55 4.37 -1.44
N ILE A 79 -71.23 3.70 -0.33
CA ILE A 79 -70.90 4.35 0.95
C ILE A 79 -69.38 4.52 1.03
N SER A 80 -68.93 5.77 0.99
CA SER A 80 -67.55 6.16 1.24
C SER A 80 -67.25 6.22 2.75
N ASN A 81 -66.38 5.35 3.30
CA ASN A 81 -65.45 5.76 4.37
C ASN A 81 -64.38 4.74 4.79
N LYS A 82 -63.20 5.33 5.02
CA LYS A 82 -62.15 5.04 6.03
C LYS A 82 -61.32 3.74 5.99
N LYS A 83 -60.04 3.98 5.68
CA LYS A 83 -58.86 3.16 6.01
C LYS A 83 -58.73 2.94 7.53
N SER A 84 -58.55 1.69 7.94
CA SER A 84 -57.83 1.28 9.16
C SER A 84 -56.59 0.47 8.76
N ASN A 85 -55.47 0.77 9.43
CA ASN A 85 -54.13 0.22 9.22
C ASN A 85 -54.02 -1.24 9.68
N VAL A 86 -53.21 -2.07 8.99
CA VAL A 86 -52.19 -2.95 9.59
C VAL A 86 -51.02 -3.16 8.60
N ASN A 87 -49.79 -3.05 9.12
CA ASN A 87 -48.49 -3.31 8.48
C ASN A 87 -48.34 -4.74 7.95
N GLU A 88 -47.61 -4.92 6.84
CA GLU A 88 -46.56 -5.93 6.69
C GLU A 88 -45.66 -5.63 5.47
N ASN A 89 -44.37 -5.96 5.61
CA ASN A 89 -43.20 -5.48 4.85
C ASN A 89 -43.02 -6.03 3.42
N CYS A 90 -42.12 -5.33 2.71
CA CYS A 90 -41.31 -5.75 1.55
C CYS A 90 -42.02 -5.99 0.21
N ASP A 91 -41.80 -5.09 -0.76
CA ASP A 91 -40.78 -5.30 -1.78
C ASP A 91 -40.62 -4.03 -2.63
N ILE A 92 -39.37 -3.58 -2.78
CA ILE A 92 -39.00 -2.42 -3.58
C ILE A 92 -38.99 -2.85 -5.04
N SER A 93 -40.03 -2.46 -5.77
CA SER A 93 -40.03 -2.41 -7.23
C SER A 93 -40.02 -0.95 -7.66
N GLU A 94 -39.02 -0.61 -8.48
CA GLU A 94 -38.88 0.66 -9.16
C GLU A 94 -39.99 0.79 -10.21
N GLU A 95 -40.84 1.81 -10.10
CA GLU A 95 -41.72 2.21 -11.19
C GLU A 95 -41.66 3.72 -11.42
N SER A 96 -41.59 4.03 -12.71
CA SER A 96 -41.62 5.33 -13.38
C SER A 96 -42.82 6.20 -13.00
N ASP A 97 -42.54 7.45 -12.64
CA ASP A 97 -43.49 8.56 -12.55
C ASP A 97 -43.61 9.23 -13.93
N GLU A 98 -44.61 8.83 -14.71
CA GLU A 98 -45.17 9.63 -15.80
C GLU A 98 -46.33 10.47 -15.24
N ASP A 99 -46.23 11.79 -15.40
CA ASP A 99 -47.31 12.75 -15.17
C ASP A 99 -48.46 12.44 -16.17
N CYS A 100 -49.64 12.04 -15.68
CA CYS A 100 -50.88 12.17 -16.42
C CYS A 100 -51.91 12.92 -15.58
N ASP A 101 -52.27 14.11 -16.05
CA ASP A 101 -53.43 14.87 -15.60
C ASP A 101 -54.70 14.13 -16.02
N GLU A 102 -55.40 13.51 -15.07
CA GLU A 102 -56.82 13.19 -15.21
C GLU A 102 -57.62 13.99 -14.17
N ASP A 103 -58.78 14.41 -14.65
CA ASP A 103 -59.38 15.68 -14.34
C ASP A 103 -60.85 15.38 -14.05
N ASP A 104 -61.13 15.00 -12.80
CA ASP A 104 -62.48 14.63 -12.36
C ASP A 104 -63.17 15.87 -11.80
N LEU A 105 -64.18 16.34 -12.55
CA LEU A 105 -65.04 17.45 -12.20
C LEU A 105 -66.08 16.96 -11.20
N ASN A 106 -65.87 17.25 -9.93
CA ASN A 106 -67.00 17.42 -9.01
C ASN A 106 -66.94 18.84 -8.45
N GLU A 107 -67.94 19.64 -8.85
CA GLU A 107 -68.35 20.86 -8.19
C GLU A 107 -68.83 20.49 -6.78
N GLU A 108 -67.93 20.50 -5.80
CA GLU A 108 -68.33 20.61 -4.40
C GLU A 108 -68.40 22.09 -4.04
N SER A 109 -69.65 22.52 -3.88
CA SER A 109 -70.10 23.74 -3.22
C SER A 109 -69.18 24.17 -2.09
N ASP A 110 -68.90 25.47 -2.03
CA ASP A 110 -68.36 26.18 -0.88
C ASP A 110 -69.21 25.85 0.37
N SER A 111 -68.85 24.79 1.09
CA SER A 111 -69.19 24.65 2.50
C SER A 111 -68.02 25.19 3.28
N GLU A 112 -68.28 26.33 3.93
CA GLU A 112 -67.44 26.95 4.93
C GLU A 112 -67.16 25.91 6.03
N ASN A 113 -66.03 25.22 5.92
CA ASN A 113 -65.54 24.37 7.01
C ASN A 113 -64.84 25.29 8.03
N ASP A 114 -65.56 25.54 9.11
CA ASP A 114 -65.30 26.43 10.25
C ASP A 114 -64.02 26.17 11.07
N ASP A 115 -63.02 25.44 10.55
CA ASP A 115 -61.76 25.14 11.25
C ASP A 115 -60.58 26.07 10.85
N ILE A 116 -60.82 27.13 10.08
CA ILE A 116 -59.77 28.11 9.69
C ILE A 116 -59.31 28.99 10.87
N TYR A 117 -60.08 29.05 11.97
CA TYR A 117 -59.87 30.00 13.08
C TYR A 117 -58.78 29.63 14.10
N LYS A 118 -57.99 28.57 13.88
CA LYS A 118 -56.82 28.22 14.73
C LYS A 118 -55.46 28.35 14.03
N ASN A 119 -55.40 28.88 12.81
CA ASN A 119 -54.15 29.00 12.05
C ASN A 119 -53.47 30.36 12.28
N GLU A 120 -52.16 30.36 12.48
CA GLU A 120 -51.36 31.57 12.57
C GLU A 120 -51.15 32.19 11.18
N CYS A 121 -51.09 33.53 11.12
CA CYS A 121 -50.91 34.28 9.89
C CYS A 121 -49.46 34.75 9.77
N PHE A 122 -48.79 34.32 8.70
CA PHE A 122 -47.44 34.72 8.35
C PHE A 122 -47.48 35.57 7.07
N THR A 123 -46.85 36.74 7.10
CA THR A 123 -46.73 37.58 5.90
C THR A 123 -45.42 37.25 5.20
N VAL A 124 -45.50 36.78 3.96
CA VAL A 124 -44.33 36.47 3.12
C VAL A 124 -44.16 37.55 2.07
N GLU A 125 -43.00 38.20 2.08
CA GLU A 125 -42.60 39.18 1.09
C GLU A 125 -41.93 38.50 -0.12
N ILE A 126 -42.40 38.79 -1.33
CA ILE A 126 -41.78 38.32 -2.58
C ILE A 126 -41.37 39.55 -3.40
N SER A 127 -40.13 39.55 -3.92
CA SER A 127 -39.66 40.66 -4.75
C SER A 127 -40.48 40.79 -6.03
N ARG A 128 -40.48 41.99 -6.63
CA ARG A 128 -41.21 42.23 -7.88
C ARG A 128 -40.76 41.30 -9.01
N ASP A 129 -39.45 41.10 -9.13
CA ASP A 129 -38.88 40.22 -10.17
C ASP A 129 -39.33 38.78 -9.98
N LEU A 130 -39.31 38.27 -8.74
CA LEU A 130 -39.74 36.92 -8.44
C LEU A 130 -41.25 36.75 -8.67
N TRP A 131 -42.06 37.77 -8.33
CA TRP A 131 -43.49 37.78 -8.65
C TRP A 131 -43.75 37.69 -10.16
N ASN A 132 -43.01 38.47 -10.95
CA ASN A 132 -43.11 38.45 -12.41
C ASN A 132 -42.64 37.13 -13.01
N GLU A 133 -41.66 36.44 -12.39
CA GLU A 133 -41.19 35.12 -12.82
C GLU A 133 -42.22 34.01 -12.57
N ILE A 134 -42.95 34.09 -11.45
CA ILE A 134 -43.91 33.04 -11.04
C ILE A 134 -45.33 33.26 -11.55
N ARG A 135 -45.72 34.50 -11.87
CA ARG A 135 -47.00 34.82 -12.51
C ARG A 135 -46.93 34.44 -13.99
N ASN A 136 -47.97 33.79 -14.50
CA ASN A 136 -48.10 33.60 -15.94
C ASN A 136 -48.78 34.83 -16.58
N PRO A 137 -48.14 35.55 -17.50
CA PRO A 137 -48.77 36.68 -18.19
C PRO A 137 -49.84 36.23 -19.21
N GLU A 138 -49.78 34.99 -19.70
CA GLU A 138 -50.74 34.47 -20.69
C GLU A 138 -51.85 33.62 -20.03
N PRO A 139 -53.11 33.72 -20.48
CA PRO A 139 -54.20 32.89 -19.98
C PRO A 139 -53.94 31.41 -20.29
N LEU A 140 -53.93 30.57 -19.25
CA LEU A 140 -53.89 29.12 -19.38
C LEU A 140 -55.25 28.61 -19.86
N ALA A 141 -55.24 27.70 -20.84
CA ALA A 141 -56.45 27.06 -21.35
C ALA A 141 -56.62 25.68 -20.72
N TYR A 142 -57.72 25.46 -20.03
CA TYR A 142 -58.08 24.16 -19.45
C TYR A 142 -59.56 23.91 -19.63
N LYS A 143 -59.92 22.76 -20.24
CA LYS A 143 -61.31 22.37 -20.55
C LYS A 143 -62.15 23.51 -21.16
N GLY A 144 -61.58 24.28 -22.09
CA GLY A 144 -62.27 25.36 -22.80
C GLY A 144 -62.42 26.70 -22.05
N ARG A 145 -61.94 26.81 -20.79
CA ARG A 145 -61.93 28.05 -20.01
C ARG A 145 -60.51 28.65 -19.99
N LYS A 146 -60.40 29.97 -20.20
CA LYS A 146 -59.15 30.73 -20.07
C LYS A 146 -59.04 31.32 -18.67
N TYR A 147 -57.94 31.06 -17.97
CA TYR A 147 -57.68 31.66 -16.66
C TYR A 147 -56.25 32.16 -16.54
N ILE A 148 -56.07 33.27 -15.84
CA ILE A 148 -54.74 33.77 -15.46
C ILE A 148 -54.30 33.01 -14.22
N GLY A 149 -53.06 32.49 -14.22
CA GLY A 149 -52.59 31.58 -13.17
C GLY A 149 -51.09 31.71 -12.92
N PHE A 150 -50.58 30.87 -12.03
CA PHE A 150 -49.13 30.79 -11.80
C PHE A 150 -48.46 29.87 -12.83
N LYS A 151 -47.19 30.15 -13.15
CA LYS A 151 -46.40 29.41 -14.15
C LYS A 151 -46.18 27.94 -13.75
N PRO A 152 -46.69 26.95 -14.52
CA PRO A 152 -46.56 25.54 -14.20
C PRO A 152 -45.11 25.12 -13.93
N LYS A 153 -44.90 24.25 -12.93
CA LYS A 153 -43.58 23.72 -12.53
C LYS A 153 -42.52 24.79 -12.13
N GLY A 154 -42.92 26.05 -11.95
CA GLY A 154 -42.02 27.16 -11.56
C GLY A 154 -42.35 27.80 -10.21
N TRP A 155 -43.62 28.11 -9.93
CA TRP A 155 -43.99 28.93 -8.76
C TRP A 155 -43.89 28.23 -7.41
N THR A 156 -44.13 26.92 -7.35
CA THR A 156 -44.32 26.20 -6.08
C THR A 156 -43.06 26.13 -5.23
N ASN A 157 -41.88 26.04 -5.85
CA ASN A 157 -40.60 25.98 -5.15
C ASN A 157 -40.18 27.37 -4.68
N GLU A 158 -40.38 28.39 -5.50
CA GLU A 158 -40.04 29.77 -5.19
C GLU A 158 -40.86 30.32 -4.01
N VAL A 159 -42.19 30.15 -4.02
CA VAL A 159 -43.05 30.57 -2.90
C VAL A 159 -42.69 29.85 -1.61
N SER A 160 -42.34 28.56 -1.69
CA SER A 160 -41.95 27.81 -0.50
C SER A 160 -40.60 28.23 0.05
N ASN A 161 -39.66 28.53 -0.83
CA ASN A 161 -38.31 28.96 -0.47
C ASN A 161 -38.38 30.35 0.19
N ALA A 162 -39.17 31.27 -0.38
CA ALA A 162 -39.44 32.58 0.22
C ALA A 162 -40.09 32.43 1.61
N PHE A 163 -41.08 31.55 1.74
CA PHE A 163 -41.73 31.31 3.02
C PHE A 163 -40.78 30.73 4.07
N TRP A 164 -39.96 29.76 3.68
CA TRP A 164 -38.94 29.17 4.55
C TRP A 164 -37.87 30.16 4.98
N LYS A 165 -37.31 30.96 4.06
CA LYS A 165 -36.26 31.94 4.36
C LYS A 165 -36.69 33.03 5.34
N GLN A 166 -37.97 33.39 5.34
CA GLN A 166 -38.48 34.46 6.21
C GLN A 166 -38.98 33.93 7.56
N HIS A 167 -39.50 32.71 7.61
CA HIS A 167 -40.24 32.23 8.80
C HIS A 167 -39.70 30.91 9.36
N HIS A 168 -38.83 30.18 8.66
CA HIS A 168 -38.14 28.96 9.12
C HIS A 168 -39.07 27.84 9.66
N LEU A 169 -40.29 27.70 9.13
CA LEU A 169 -41.21 26.62 9.52
C LEU A 169 -40.71 25.26 8.99
N LYS A 170 -40.48 24.29 9.90
CA LYS A 170 -39.92 22.94 9.60
C LYS A 170 -40.75 22.07 8.65
N CYS A 171 -41.91 22.55 8.20
CA CYS A 171 -42.80 21.84 7.29
C CYS A 171 -42.26 21.79 5.84
N ALA A 172 -42.20 20.59 5.28
CA ALA A 172 -42.05 20.38 3.83
C ALA A 172 -43.39 20.59 3.12
N PHE A 173 -43.86 21.84 3.05
CA PHE A 173 -45.10 22.16 2.34
C PHE A 173 -45.01 21.72 0.88
N VAL A 174 -46.11 21.20 0.32
CA VAL A 174 -46.29 20.92 -1.10
C VAL A 174 -47.57 21.60 -1.53
N PHE A 175 -47.45 22.55 -2.45
CA PHE A 175 -48.59 23.30 -2.96
C PHE A 175 -49.27 22.52 -4.07
N LYS A 176 -50.59 22.41 -3.99
CA LYS A 176 -51.40 21.62 -4.92
C LYS A 176 -52.19 22.49 -5.89
N ARG A 177 -52.65 23.66 -5.45
CA ARG A 177 -53.49 24.56 -6.24
C ARG A 177 -53.03 26.00 -6.03
N GLY A 178 -52.96 26.75 -7.12
CA GLY A 178 -52.69 28.19 -7.11
C GLY A 178 -53.52 28.83 -8.20
N ARG A 179 -54.36 29.81 -7.84
CA ARG A 179 -55.23 30.53 -8.78
C ARG A 179 -55.10 32.04 -8.59
N ILE A 180 -55.17 32.77 -9.70
CA ILE A 180 -55.29 34.24 -9.71
C ILE A 180 -56.71 34.55 -10.18
N THR A 181 -57.41 35.39 -9.43
CA THR A 181 -58.79 35.80 -9.66
C THR A 181 -58.86 37.32 -9.56
N GLU A 182 -58.68 38.00 -10.69
CA GLU A 182 -58.55 39.47 -10.75
C GLU A 182 -59.76 40.20 -10.12
N ASN A 183 -60.97 39.64 -10.26
CA ASN A 183 -62.22 40.18 -9.71
C ASN A 183 -62.79 39.38 -8.52
N GLY A 184 -61.97 38.55 -7.86
CA GLY A 184 -62.40 37.72 -6.74
C GLY A 184 -62.30 38.44 -5.38
N ARG A 185 -62.90 37.86 -4.32
CA ARG A 185 -62.72 38.33 -2.92
C ARG A 185 -61.24 38.38 -2.48
N ASN A 186 -60.39 37.58 -3.13
CA ASN A 186 -58.95 37.62 -3.00
C ASN A 186 -58.35 37.59 -4.42
N TYR A 187 -57.38 38.46 -4.69
CA TYR A 187 -56.66 38.51 -5.96
C TYR A 187 -55.94 37.20 -6.30
N ALA A 188 -55.29 36.54 -5.34
CA ALA A 188 -54.69 35.22 -5.56
C ALA A 188 -54.87 34.30 -4.35
N THR A 189 -55.06 33.00 -4.61
CA THR A 189 -55.16 31.98 -3.57
C THR A 189 -54.25 30.80 -3.87
N ILE A 190 -53.49 30.37 -2.87
CA ILE A 190 -52.59 29.21 -2.89
C ILE A 190 -53.07 28.23 -1.82
N SER A 191 -53.08 26.93 -2.11
CA SER A 191 -53.35 25.91 -1.10
C SER A 191 -52.38 24.74 -1.22
N GLY A 192 -52.02 24.19 -0.05
CA GLY A 192 -51.09 23.09 0.07
C GLY A 192 -51.16 22.43 1.43
N ARG A 193 -50.28 21.46 1.65
CA ARG A 193 -50.12 20.77 2.94
C ARG A 193 -48.70 20.28 3.13
N CYS A 194 -48.27 20.08 4.37
CA CYS A 194 -46.99 19.43 4.66
C CYS A 194 -46.99 17.98 4.17
N ARG A 195 -45.89 17.55 3.54
CA ARG A 195 -45.70 16.18 3.03
C ARG A 195 -45.59 15.13 4.15
N ALA A 196 -45.07 15.51 5.33
CA ALA A 196 -44.88 14.58 6.44
C ALA A 196 -46.21 13.97 6.89
N LYS A 197 -46.26 12.63 7.00
CA LYS A 197 -47.51 11.88 7.27
C LYS A 197 -48.09 12.25 8.64
N ASN A 198 -47.23 12.49 9.62
CA ASN A 198 -47.64 12.84 10.98
C ASN A 198 -47.94 14.34 11.14
N CYS A 199 -47.42 15.19 10.26
CA CYS A 199 -47.62 16.63 10.36
C CYS A 199 -48.89 17.07 9.61
N GLN A 200 -48.97 16.76 8.31
CA GLN A 200 -50.05 17.14 7.37
C GLN A 200 -50.58 18.58 7.51
N ASN A 201 -49.76 19.50 8.05
CA ASN A 201 -50.14 20.88 8.35
C ASN A 201 -50.71 21.55 7.08
N PRO A 202 -51.99 21.96 7.07
CA PRO A 202 -52.58 22.65 5.93
C PRO A 202 -51.98 24.06 5.82
N VAL A 203 -51.74 24.52 4.59
CA VAL A 203 -51.29 25.88 4.33
C VAL A 203 -52.16 26.54 3.26
N LYS A 204 -52.64 27.75 3.55
CA LYS A 204 -53.42 28.59 2.64
C LYS A 204 -52.74 29.95 2.48
N GLY A 205 -52.36 30.31 1.26
CA GLY A 205 -51.81 31.62 0.92
C GLY A 205 -52.86 32.50 0.27
N ILE A 206 -52.93 33.78 0.66
CA ILE A 206 -53.89 34.74 0.13
C ILE A 206 -53.18 36.05 -0.20
N ILE A 207 -53.43 36.56 -1.40
CA ILE A 207 -53.19 37.96 -1.77
C ILE A 207 -54.57 38.60 -1.90
N LYS A 208 -54.85 39.62 -1.09
CA LYS A 208 -56.18 40.24 -1.04
C LYS A 208 -56.41 41.12 -2.27
N ASP A 209 -55.55 42.11 -2.44
CA ASP A 209 -55.68 43.12 -3.49
C ASP A 209 -54.68 42.87 -4.62
N CYS A 210 -54.99 43.36 -5.82
CA CYS A 210 -54.05 43.30 -6.95
C CYS A 210 -52.73 43.97 -6.54
N PRO A 211 -51.57 43.30 -6.64
CA PRO A 211 -50.29 43.92 -6.32
C PRO A 211 -50.04 45.11 -7.26
N GLY A 212 -49.73 46.29 -6.71
CA GLY A 212 -49.42 47.49 -7.51
C GLY A 212 -48.24 47.28 -8.46
N GLU A 213 -48.01 48.17 -9.42
CA GLU A 213 -47.00 47.98 -10.48
C GLU A 213 -45.54 48.08 -9.97
N VAL A 214 -45.33 48.71 -8.80
CA VAL A 214 -44.03 48.94 -8.18
C VAL A 214 -44.01 48.38 -6.75
N GLY A 215 -42.87 47.84 -6.31
CA GLY A 215 -42.66 47.34 -4.94
C GLY A 215 -42.87 45.82 -4.75
N PRO A 216 -42.58 45.28 -3.56
CA PRO A 216 -42.72 43.85 -3.27
C PRO A 216 -44.20 43.41 -3.19
N VAL A 217 -44.43 42.10 -3.34
CA VAL A 217 -45.75 41.47 -3.24
C VAL A 217 -45.84 40.67 -1.95
N TYR A 218 -46.90 40.92 -1.16
CA TYR A 218 -47.10 40.27 0.13
C TYR A 218 -48.14 39.16 0.05
N ILE A 219 -47.77 37.95 0.45
CA ILE A 219 -48.66 36.79 0.54
C ILE A 219 -48.94 36.51 2.01
N LYS A 220 -50.22 36.52 2.41
CA LYS A 220 -50.64 36.10 3.75
C LYS A 220 -50.82 34.59 3.78
N MET A 221 -49.93 33.90 4.49
CA MET A 221 -49.88 32.45 4.63
C MET A 221 -50.50 32.05 5.97
N PHE A 222 -51.51 31.18 5.94
CA PHE A 222 -52.20 30.66 7.11
C PHE A 222 -51.84 29.19 7.31
N CYS A 223 -51.20 28.86 8.43
CA CYS A 223 -50.89 27.50 8.85
C CYS A 223 -50.54 27.45 10.35
N ARG A 224 -50.43 26.25 10.92
CA ARG A 224 -49.91 26.07 12.29
C ARG A 224 -48.41 26.37 12.35
N ASP A 225 -47.93 27.07 13.38
CA ASP A 225 -46.49 27.22 13.61
C ASP A 225 -45.84 25.89 14.02
N THR A 226 -44.70 25.61 13.41
CA THR A 226 -43.94 24.37 13.62
C THR A 226 -42.48 24.62 13.96
N ARG A 227 -42.06 25.87 14.22
CA ARG A 227 -40.67 26.23 14.56
C ARG A 227 -40.15 25.48 15.78
N PHE A 228 -40.98 25.34 16.82
CA PHE A 228 -40.61 24.70 18.09
C PHE A 228 -41.14 23.26 18.24
N VAL A 229 -41.70 22.69 17.18
CA VAL A 229 -42.26 21.33 17.21
C VAL A 229 -41.27 20.36 16.57
N LYS A 230 -41.05 19.21 17.20
CA LYS A 230 -40.28 18.12 16.59
C LYS A 230 -40.99 17.67 15.31
N HIS A 231 -40.33 17.86 14.17
CA HIS A 231 -40.87 17.54 12.85
C HIS A 231 -40.12 16.36 12.22
N GLU A 232 -40.82 15.56 11.41
CA GLU A 232 -40.21 14.46 10.64
C GLU A 232 -39.23 15.03 9.59
N ASP A 233 -38.09 14.38 9.37
CA ASP A 233 -37.12 14.83 8.35
C ASP A 233 -37.60 14.47 6.93
N VAL A 234 -38.57 15.24 6.42
CA VAL A 234 -39.16 15.06 5.09
C VAL A 234 -38.69 16.16 4.16
N LYS A 235 -38.29 15.78 2.94
CA LYS A 235 -37.80 16.71 1.91
C LYS A 235 -38.92 17.10 0.95
N ARG A 236 -38.86 18.33 0.43
CA ARG A 236 -39.68 18.70 -0.72
C ARG A 236 -39.26 17.88 -1.95
N PRO A 237 -40.17 17.65 -2.91
CA PRO A 237 -39.78 17.06 -4.19
C PRO A 237 -38.79 17.96 -4.93
N LEU A 238 -37.74 17.36 -5.51
CA LEU A 238 -36.83 18.06 -6.42
C LEU A 238 -37.38 17.98 -7.85
N ASN A 239 -38.15 18.99 -8.25
CA ASN A 239 -38.88 19.02 -9.52
C ASN A 239 -38.79 20.40 -10.21
N GLY A 240 -39.30 20.47 -11.44
CA GLY A 240 -39.45 21.71 -12.19
C GLY A 240 -38.14 22.45 -12.43
N THR A 241 -38.19 23.79 -12.35
CA THR A 241 -37.04 24.68 -12.55
C THR A 241 -35.92 24.42 -11.54
N GLU A 242 -36.27 24.10 -10.28
CA GLU A 242 -35.31 23.81 -9.23
C GLU A 242 -34.49 22.55 -9.55
N ARG A 243 -35.10 21.50 -10.10
CA ARG A 243 -34.35 20.31 -10.55
C ARG A 243 -33.30 20.66 -11.60
N LEU A 244 -33.62 21.53 -12.55
CA LEU A 244 -32.68 21.97 -13.59
C LEU A 244 -31.52 22.81 -13.01
N LYS A 245 -31.81 23.72 -12.07
CA LYS A 245 -30.80 24.51 -11.34
C LYS A 245 -29.83 23.58 -10.59
N VAL A 246 -30.37 22.65 -9.80
CA VAL A 246 -29.58 21.68 -9.04
C VAL A 246 -28.80 20.73 -9.96
N GLN A 247 -29.36 20.30 -11.08
CA GLN A 247 -28.67 19.49 -12.09
C GLN A 247 -27.43 20.21 -12.65
N ALA A 248 -27.54 21.49 -12.99
CA ALA A 248 -26.42 22.29 -13.50
C ALA A 248 -25.30 22.44 -12.45
N GLU A 249 -25.65 22.61 -11.18
CA GLU A 249 -24.70 22.68 -10.06
C GLU A 249 -24.02 21.31 -9.78
N LEU A 250 -24.78 20.21 -9.88
CA LEU A 250 -24.27 18.84 -9.67
C LEU A 250 -23.37 18.33 -10.80
N LEU A 251 -23.46 18.90 -12.00
CA LEU A 251 -22.49 18.64 -13.06
C LEU A 251 -21.09 19.19 -12.72
N LYS A 252 -21.02 20.22 -11.88
CA LYS A 252 -19.77 20.88 -11.45
C LYS A 252 -19.24 20.37 -10.10
N THR A 253 -20.07 19.70 -9.30
CA THR A 253 -19.74 19.32 -7.91
C THR A 253 -20.16 17.89 -7.56
N ARG A 254 -19.71 17.37 -6.40
CA ARG A 254 -20.17 16.08 -5.86
C ARG A 254 -21.47 16.29 -5.08
N ALA A 255 -22.39 15.32 -5.13
CA ALA A 255 -23.66 15.37 -4.40
C ALA A 255 -23.48 15.59 -2.89
N SER A 256 -22.44 14.99 -2.29
CA SER A 256 -22.09 15.21 -0.88
C SER A 256 -21.59 16.63 -0.59
N ALA A 257 -20.77 17.20 -1.48
CA ALA A 257 -20.27 18.57 -1.34
C ALA A 257 -21.40 19.58 -1.50
N TRP A 258 -22.25 19.39 -2.51
CA TRP A 258 -23.47 20.17 -2.73
C TRP A 258 -24.39 20.15 -1.51
N ARG A 259 -24.65 18.96 -0.96
CA ARG A 259 -25.51 18.80 0.22
C ARG A 259 -24.95 19.48 1.46
N LYS A 260 -23.63 19.42 1.67
CA LYS A 260 -22.96 20.13 2.78
C LYS A 260 -23.07 21.65 2.63
N ALA A 261 -22.87 22.17 1.42
CA ALA A 261 -23.02 23.60 1.14
C ALA A 261 -24.45 24.07 1.43
N LYS A 262 -25.46 23.35 0.90
CA LYS A 262 -26.87 23.69 1.17
C LYS A 262 -27.28 23.50 2.64
N ALA A 263 -26.73 22.50 3.33
CA ALA A 263 -26.96 22.32 4.76
C ALA A 263 -26.45 23.49 5.58
N LYS A 264 -25.27 24.03 5.25
CA LYS A 264 -24.71 25.22 5.91
C LYS A 264 -25.67 26.42 5.85
N ASP A 265 -26.36 26.59 4.73
CA ASP A 265 -27.24 27.74 4.51
C ASP A 265 -28.68 27.53 4.99
N ASN A 266 -29.07 26.29 5.33
CA ASN A 266 -30.47 25.92 5.56
C ASN A 266 -30.73 25.09 6.83
N ILE A 267 -29.72 24.73 7.61
CA ILE A 267 -29.85 23.94 8.84
C ILE A 267 -29.09 24.64 9.96
N ASP A 268 -29.80 25.03 11.02
CA ASP A 268 -29.20 25.65 12.20
C ASP A 268 -28.65 24.60 13.20
N PRO A 269 -27.65 24.93 14.03
CA PRO A 269 -27.14 24.02 15.06
C PRO A 269 -28.25 23.59 16.03
N GLY A 270 -28.59 22.30 16.03
CA GLY A 270 -29.65 21.71 16.86
C GLY A 270 -30.91 21.29 16.09
N ASP A 271 -31.01 21.63 14.81
CA ASP A 271 -32.10 21.16 13.95
C ASP A 271 -31.95 19.71 13.49
N THR A 272 -33.09 19.08 13.21
CA THR A 272 -33.17 17.68 12.74
C THR A 272 -33.01 17.55 11.22
N GLY A 273 -33.11 18.65 10.48
CA GLY A 273 -33.00 18.70 9.02
C GLY A 273 -33.73 19.88 8.41
N SER A 274 -33.62 20.03 7.08
CA SER A 274 -34.33 21.06 6.30
C SER A 274 -35.03 20.46 5.08
N PRO A 275 -36.22 20.98 4.70
CA PRO A 275 -36.96 20.51 3.53
C PRO A 275 -36.26 20.78 2.20
N PHE A 276 -35.27 21.68 2.16
CA PHE A 276 -34.51 22.07 0.96
C PHE A 276 -33.13 21.38 0.84
N VAL A 277 -32.75 20.59 1.85
CA VAL A 277 -31.52 19.78 1.80
C VAL A 277 -31.89 18.37 1.37
N TYR A 278 -31.92 18.13 0.06
CA TYR A 278 -32.34 16.86 -0.54
C TYR A 278 -31.47 15.67 -0.12
N ASP A 279 -32.05 14.47 -0.19
CA ASP A 279 -31.34 13.23 0.08
C ASP A 279 -30.33 12.89 -1.03
N SER A 280 -29.38 12.03 -0.69
CA SER A 280 -28.30 11.67 -1.61
C SER A 280 -28.80 10.93 -2.84
N ASN A 281 -29.84 10.09 -2.74
CA ASN A 281 -30.34 9.30 -3.86
C ASN A 281 -31.01 10.22 -4.90
N THR A 282 -31.83 11.16 -4.45
CA THR A 282 -32.45 12.20 -5.30
C THR A 282 -31.39 13.01 -6.04
N LEU A 283 -30.32 13.43 -5.36
CA LEU A 283 -29.22 14.17 -5.99
C LEU A 283 -28.42 13.29 -6.97
N HIS A 284 -28.17 12.02 -6.63
CA HIS A 284 -27.50 11.07 -7.53
C HIS A 284 -28.32 10.82 -8.80
N GLN A 285 -29.63 10.68 -8.68
CA GLN A 285 -30.55 10.51 -9.80
C GLN A 285 -30.58 11.77 -10.68
N ALA A 286 -30.70 12.96 -10.09
CA ALA A 286 -30.65 14.22 -10.82
C ALA A 286 -29.31 14.37 -11.58
N LYS A 287 -28.18 14.08 -10.94
CA LYS A 287 -26.87 14.12 -11.60
C LYS A 287 -26.76 13.09 -12.73
N LYS A 288 -27.31 11.88 -12.54
CA LYS A 288 -27.35 10.82 -13.57
C LYS A 288 -28.10 11.30 -14.81
N GLU A 289 -29.30 11.84 -14.64
CA GLU A 289 -30.13 12.39 -15.72
C GLU A 289 -29.40 13.50 -16.48
N ALA A 290 -28.83 14.48 -15.76
CA ALA A 290 -28.09 15.59 -16.36
C ALA A 290 -26.88 15.09 -17.17
N SER A 291 -26.12 14.14 -16.61
CA SER A 291 -24.97 13.53 -17.27
C SER A 291 -25.36 12.71 -18.50
N ASN A 292 -26.44 11.93 -18.41
CA ASN A 292 -26.94 11.15 -19.54
C ASN A 292 -27.43 12.07 -20.68
N LYS A 293 -28.17 13.13 -20.35
CA LYS A 293 -28.60 14.16 -21.31
C LYS A 293 -27.40 14.82 -22.01
N LYS A 294 -26.35 15.18 -21.25
CA LYS A 294 -25.10 15.76 -21.80
C LYS A 294 -24.40 14.79 -22.77
N LEU A 295 -24.41 13.49 -22.49
CA LEU A 295 -23.77 12.46 -23.30
C LEU A 295 -24.66 11.87 -24.42
N GLY A 296 -25.88 12.41 -24.59
CA GLY A 296 -26.86 11.89 -25.55
C GLY A 296 -27.29 10.44 -25.27
N ILE A 297 -27.27 10.02 -23.99
CA ILE A 297 -27.72 8.70 -23.55
C ILE A 297 -29.20 8.82 -23.17
N LYS A 298 -30.10 8.11 -23.87
CA LYS A 298 -31.52 8.07 -23.52
C LYS A 298 -31.70 7.30 -22.21
N THR A 299 -32.59 7.80 -21.33
CA THR A 299 -32.79 7.29 -19.95
C THR A 299 -33.17 5.82 -19.89
N ASP A 300 -33.78 5.32 -20.97
CA ASP A 300 -34.32 3.97 -21.13
C ASP A 300 -33.78 3.30 -22.39
N ASP A 301 -32.49 3.51 -22.68
CA ASP A 301 -31.84 2.80 -23.77
C ASP A 301 -31.64 1.32 -23.39
N THR A 302 -32.73 0.55 -23.40
CA THR A 302 -32.79 -0.90 -23.23
C THR A 302 -32.28 -1.66 -24.45
N ARG A 303 -31.70 -0.95 -25.43
CA ARG A 303 -30.95 -1.59 -26.52
C ARG A 303 -29.77 -2.34 -25.93
N ASP A 304 -29.50 -3.51 -26.50
CA ASP A 304 -28.29 -4.29 -26.23
C ASP A 304 -27.06 -3.36 -26.15
N MET A 305 -26.32 -3.42 -25.04
CA MET A 305 -25.14 -2.58 -24.82
C MET A 305 -24.13 -2.72 -25.96
N ILE A 306 -24.03 -3.90 -26.57
CA ILE A 306 -23.22 -4.18 -27.75
C ILE A 306 -23.67 -3.34 -28.93
N LEU A 307 -24.98 -3.30 -29.19
CA LEU A 307 -25.56 -2.48 -30.25
C LEU A 307 -25.34 -0.99 -29.98
N ALA A 308 -25.46 -0.55 -28.73
CA ALA A 308 -25.21 0.84 -28.37
C ALA A 308 -23.74 1.26 -28.57
N ILE A 309 -22.79 0.38 -28.26
CA ILE A 309 -21.36 0.61 -28.52
C ILE A 309 -21.08 0.58 -30.02
N ARG A 310 -21.66 -0.37 -30.77
CA ARG A 310 -21.52 -0.43 -32.23
C ARG A 310 -22.05 0.85 -32.91
N ASN A 311 -23.17 1.39 -32.42
CA ASN A 311 -23.74 2.64 -32.91
C ASN A 311 -22.86 3.87 -32.63
N MET A 312 -21.85 3.78 -31.77
CA MET A 312 -20.87 4.87 -31.62
C MET A 312 -20.10 5.12 -32.92
N ASN A 313 -19.81 4.09 -33.72
CA ASN A 313 -19.13 4.27 -35.00
C ASN A 313 -19.97 5.04 -36.04
N VAL A 314 -21.29 5.16 -35.82
CA VAL A 314 -22.19 5.95 -36.68
C VAL A 314 -22.19 7.43 -36.26
N ASP A 315 -21.86 7.74 -35.01
CA ASP A 315 -21.78 9.11 -34.51
C ASP A 315 -20.49 9.77 -35.03
N PRO A 316 -20.58 10.93 -35.74
CA PRO A 316 -19.42 11.68 -36.24
C PRO A 316 -18.33 11.93 -35.20
N SER A 317 -18.70 12.01 -33.92
CA SER A 317 -17.79 12.28 -32.79
C SER A 317 -16.87 11.10 -32.44
N TYR A 318 -17.19 9.89 -32.91
CA TYR A 318 -16.47 8.65 -32.56
C TYR A 318 -16.17 7.78 -33.78
N VAL A 319 -16.25 8.34 -35.00
CA VAL A 319 -16.04 7.59 -36.25
C VAL A 319 -14.70 6.84 -36.20
N ASN A 320 -14.73 5.56 -36.59
CA ASN A 320 -13.59 4.65 -36.61
C ASN A 320 -12.86 4.48 -35.27
N SER A 321 -13.50 4.82 -34.14
CA SER A 321 -12.89 4.69 -32.82
C SER A 321 -13.11 3.30 -32.22
N ILE A 322 -14.21 2.62 -32.55
CA ILE A 322 -14.46 1.24 -32.11
C ILE A 322 -14.02 0.27 -33.20
N LEU A 323 -13.06 -0.60 -32.88
CA LEU A 323 -12.34 -1.43 -33.85
C LEU A 323 -12.81 -2.89 -33.86
N ALA A 324 -13.14 -3.43 -32.69
CA ALA A 324 -13.71 -4.77 -32.54
C ALA A 324 -14.59 -4.83 -31.29
N ILE A 325 -15.63 -5.65 -31.33
CA ILE A 325 -16.53 -5.90 -30.20
C ILE A 325 -16.84 -7.39 -30.16
N GLY A 326 -16.69 -8.01 -28.99
CA GLY A 326 -17.24 -9.32 -28.67
C GLY A 326 -18.28 -9.21 -27.57
N ASP A 327 -19.26 -10.10 -27.62
CA ASP A 327 -20.34 -10.19 -26.65
C ASP A 327 -20.14 -11.38 -25.70
N THR A 328 -19.78 -12.55 -26.23
CA THR A 328 -19.58 -13.77 -25.45
C THR A 328 -18.29 -14.49 -25.87
N PRO A 329 -17.16 -14.28 -25.18
CA PRO A 329 -16.99 -13.35 -24.06
C PRO A 329 -16.93 -11.88 -24.50
N PHE A 330 -17.21 -10.97 -23.57
CA PHE A 330 -17.27 -9.53 -23.78
C PHE A 330 -15.89 -8.90 -23.94
N TYR A 331 -15.72 -8.11 -25.00
CA TYR A 331 -14.58 -7.21 -25.16
C TYR A 331 -14.88 -6.06 -26.13
N VAL A 332 -14.12 -4.97 -26.03
CA VAL A 332 -14.12 -3.85 -26.97
C VAL A 332 -12.68 -3.42 -27.21
N PHE A 333 -12.23 -3.50 -28.46
CA PHE A 333 -10.97 -2.87 -28.90
C PHE A 333 -11.31 -1.51 -29.47
N TYR A 334 -10.62 -0.48 -29.01
CA TYR A 334 -10.88 0.87 -29.47
C TYR A 334 -9.59 1.67 -29.52
N ALA A 335 -9.50 2.52 -30.53
CA ALA A 335 -8.48 3.55 -30.72
C ALA A 335 -8.92 4.47 -31.86
N THR A 336 -8.52 5.72 -31.80
CA THR A 336 -8.77 6.72 -32.83
C THR A 336 -7.69 6.67 -33.92
N PRO A 337 -8.00 7.06 -35.16
CA PRO A 337 -7.00 7.16 -36.24
C PRO A 337 -5.77 8.01 -35.86
N THR A 338 -5.98 9.07 -35.07
CA THR A 338 -4.93 9.98 -34.61
C THR A 338 -3.92 9.28 -33.67
N GLN A 339 -4.33 8.25 -32.92
CA GLN A 339 -3.41 7.48 -32.07
C GLN A 339 -2.38 6.70 -32.91
N PHE A 340 -2.82 6.07 -34.01
CA PHE A 340 -1.92 5.36 -34.90
C PHE A 340 -0.92 6.31 -35.58
N GLN A 341 -1.37 7.51 -35.95
CA GLN A 341 -0.50 8.57 -36.49
C GLN A 341 0.54 9.02 -35.45
N ALA A 342 0.09 9.31 -34.23
CA ALA A 342 0.98 9.74 -33.14
C ALA A 342 2.05 8.69 -32.82
N TYR A 343 1.68 7.40 -32.83
CA TYR A 343 2.65 6.32 -32.66
C TYR A 343 3.65 6.23 -33.83
N SER A 344 3.19 6.43 -35.07
CA SER A 344 4.07 6.44 -36.24
C SER A 344 5.08 7.60 -36.19
N GLU A 345 4.64 8.79 -35.77
CA GLU A 345 5.51 9.95 -35.54
C GLU A 345 6.52 9.70 -34.40
N TYR A 346 6.07 9.10 -33.31
CA TYR A 346 6.92 8.67 -32.20
C TYR A 346 8.02 7.69 -32.66
N GLN A 347 7.66 6.67 -33.44
CA GLN A 347 8.64 5.74 -33.99
C GLN A 347 9.65 6.40 -34.92
N ARG A 348 9.22 7.38 -35.73
CA ARG A 348 10.12 8.10 -36.63
C ARG A 348 11.19 8.90 -35.86
N THR A 349 10.81 9.49 -34.73
CA THR A 349 11.73 10.27 -33.88
C THR A 349 12.66 9.39 -33.04
N HIS A 350 12.18 8.27 -32.52
CA HIS A 350 12.95 7.40 -31.61
C HIS A 350 13.68 6.25 -32.32
N ARG A 351 13.31 5.92 -33.57
CA ARG A 351 13.88 4.83 -34.39
C ARG A 351 14.06 3.54 -33.57
N GLN A 352 15.31 3.15 -33.33
CA GLN A 352 15.71 1.94 -32.61
C GLN A 352 15.53 1.99 -31.08
N TYR A 353 14.99 3.10 -30.56
CA TYR A 353 14.76 3.32 -29.13
C TYR A 353 13.28 3.49 -28.78
N SER A 354 12.37 3.16 -29.71
CA SER A 354 10.94 3.26 -29.45
C SER A 354 10.54 2.26 -28.34
N CYS A 355 9.93 2.77 -27.26
CA CYS A 355 9.52 1.98 -26.11
C CYS A 355 8.02 2.15 -25.86
N ILE A 356 7.34 1.04 -25.58
CA ILE A 356 5.93 1.04 -25.16
C ILE A 356 5.79 0.43 -23.77
N CYS A 357 4.82 0.91 -23.01
CA CYS A 357 4.38 0.31 -21.75
C CYS A 357 2.99 -0.30 -21.94
N ILE A 358 2.79 -1.52 -21.46
CA ILE A 358 1.49 -2.21 -21.53
C ILE A 358 1.13 -2.73 -20.15
N ASP A 359 -0.07 -2.39 -19.70
CA ASP A 359 -0.60 -2.80 -18.40
C ASP A 359 -2.14 -2.74 -18.42
N ALA A 360 -2.76 -3.22 -17.35
CA ALA A 360 -4.21 -3.28 -17.19
C ALA A 360 -4.69 -2.71 -15.85
N THR A 361 -5.83 -2.02 -15.88
CA THR A 361 -6.45 -1.47 -14.67
C THR A 361 -7.91 -1.88 -14.54
N GLY A 362 -8.30 -2.28 -13.33
CA GLY A 362 -9.68 -2.61 -12.98
C GLY A 362 -10.47 -1.42 -12.44
N GLY A 363 -11.78 -1.61 -12.27
CA GLY A 363 -12.66 -0.67 -11.56
C GLY A 363 -13.16 0.52 -12.37
N VAL A 364 -12.88 0.56 -13.68
CA VAL A 364 -13.37 1.63 -14.57
C VAL A 364 -14.78 1.33 -15.12
N ALA A 365 -15.06 0.06 -15.41
CA ALA A 365 -16.31 -0.40 -16.01
C ALA A 365 -17.07 -1.36 -15.10
N LYS A 366 -18.40 -1.27 -15.11
CA LYS A 366 -19.30 -2.21 -14.45
C LYS A 366 -19.41 -3.50 -15.26
N LYS A 367 -19.61 -4.62 -14.57
CA LYS A 367 -20.07 -5.87 -15.17
C LYS A 367 -21.41 -5.64 -15.88
N LEU A 368 -21.59 -6.29 -17.02
CA LEU A 368 -22.85 -6.25 -17.78
C LEU A 368 -23.51 -7.63 -17.80
N ILE A 369 -24.74 -7.66 -18.29
CA ILE A 369 -25.47 -8.88 -18.61
C ILE A 369 -25.28 -9.09 -20.10
N ASP A 370 -24.69 -10.22 -20.49
CA ASP A 370 -24.44 -10.57 -21.90
C ASP A 370 -25.75 -10.97 -22.61
N SER A 371 -25.68 -11.23 -23.92
CA SER A 371 -26.87 -11.66 -24.68
C SER A 371 -27.53 -12.95 -24.21
N ARG A 372 -26.84 -13.77 -23.40
CA ARG A 372 -27.36 -15.02 -22.82
C ARG A 372 -28.09 -14.79 -21.50
N GLY A 373 -27.98 -13.59 -20.93
CA GLY A 373 -28.52 -13.27 -19.61
C GLY A 373 -27.53 -13.51 -18.47
N ASP A 374 -26.28 -13.88 -18.78
CA ASP A 374 -25.23 -14.13 -17.79
C ASP A 374 -24.48 -12.85 -17.44
N LYS A 375 -24.04 -12.73 -16.19
CA LYS A 375 -23.17 -11.63 -15.79
C LYS A 375 -21.75 -11.89 -16.24
N THR A 376 -21.15 -10.90 -16.90
CA THR A 376 -19.73 -10.94 -17.29
C THR A 376 -18.80 -11.04 -16.08
N GLY A 377 -17.58 -11.52 -16.33
CA GLY A 377 -16.42 -11.39 -15.46
C GLY A 377 -16.05 -9.94 -15.16
N TYR A 378 -14.97 -9.76 -14.40
CA TYR A 378 -14.44 -8.42 -14.16
C TYR A 378 -13.84 -7.85 -15.45
N ILE A 379 -14.26 -6.64 -15.80
CA ILE A 379 -13.79 -5.95 -17.00
C ILE A 379 -12.59 -5.09 -16.63
N PHE A 380 -11.46 -5.36 -17.28
CA PHE A 380 -10.24 -4.58 -17.16
C PHE A 380 -10.02 -3.74 -18.41
N LEU A 381 -9.45 -2.56 -18.21
CA LEU A 381 -8.93 -1.72 -19.27
C LEU A 381 -7.45 -2.00 -19.45
N TYR A 382 -7.07 -2.50 -20.62
CA TYR A 382 -5.69 -2.65 -21.07
C TYR A 382 -5.34 -1.46 -21.95
N GLU A 383 -4.14 -0.90 -21.75
CA GLU A 383 -3.64 0.21 -22.56
C GLU A 383 -2.21 -0.02 -23.02
N ILE A 384 -1.91 0.47 -24.22
CA ILE A 384 -0.55 0.65 -24.72
C ILE A 384 -0.23 2.14 -24.62
N VAL A 385 0.80 2.49 -23.84
CA VAL A 385 1.21 3.87 -23.58
C VAL A 385 2.62 4.11 -24.12
N ILE A 386 2.80 5.27 -24.76
CA ILE A 386 4.11 5.80 -25.15
C ILE A 386 4.43 7.06 -24.34
N ASN A 387 5.72 7.37 -24.22
CA ASN A 387 6.19 8.60 -23.59
C ASN A 387 7.18 9.33 -24.49
N PHE A 388 6.99 10.63 -24.66
CA PHE A 388 7.87 11.54 -25.38
C PHE A 388 8.09 12.80 -24.54
N ASP A 389 9.35 13.07 -24.16
CA ASP A 389 9.74 14.26 -23.40
C ASP A 389 8.82 14.53 -22.18
N GLY A 390 8.64 13.50 -21.36
CA GLY A 390 7.81 13.55 -20.16
C GLY A 390 6.30 13.55 -20.40
N THR A 391 5.82 13.60 -21.65
CA THR A 391 4.39 13.49 -21.99
C THR A 391 4.03 12.07 -22.39
N SER A 392 3.17 11.46 -21.58
CA SER A 392 2.61 10.13 -21.84
C SER A 392 1.30 10.24 -22.61
N VAL A 393 1.03 9.27 -23.49
CA VAL A 393 -0.27 9.13 -24.15
C VAL A 393 -0.55 7.66 -24.44
N ALA A 394 -1.80 7.23 -24.21
CA ALA A 394 -2.28 5.93 -24.61
C ALA A 394 -2.58 5.90 -26.12
N VAL A 395 -2.05 4.90 -26.84
CA VAL A 395 -2.15 4.75 -28.30
C VAL A 395 -3.04 3.58 -28.75
N TYR A 396 -3.41 2.69 -27.84
CA TYR A 396 -4.31 1.58 -28.15
C TYR A 396 -4.91 0.98 -26.89
N GLN A 397 -6.20 0.62 -26.93
CA GLN A 397 -6.92 0.18 -25.75
C GLN A 397 -7.79 -1.06 -25.99
N MET A 398 -8.03 -1.79 -24.89
CA MET A 398 -9.01 -2.87 -24.82
C MET A 398 -9.75 -2.84 -23.48
N LEU A 399 -11.08 -2.92 -23.54
CA LEU A 399 -11.88 -3.39 -22.41
C LEU A 399 -12.17 -4.87 -22.62
N SER A 400 -11.88 -5.73 -21.65
CA SER A 400 -12.11 -7.17 -21.79
C SER A 400 -12.51 -7.79 -20.47
N GLU A 401 -13.35 -8.84 -20.50
CA GLU A 401 -13.52 -9.77 -19.38
C GLU A 401 -12.55 -10.96 -19.43
N VAL A 402 -11.90 -11.16 -20.58
CA VAL A 402 -10.94 -12.24 -20.85
C VAL A 402 -9.52 -11.70 -20.72
N HIS A 403 -8.72 -12.42 -19.93
CA HIS A 403 -7.39 -11.98 -19.50
C HIS A 403 -6.30 -13.05 -19.73
N ASP A 404 -6.60 -14.07 -20.53
CA ASP A 404 -5.62 -15.11 -20.87
C ASP A 404 -4.62 -14.64 -21.94
N THR A 405 -3.49 -15.34 -22.03
CA THR A 405 -2.41 -15.04 -22.97
C THR A 405 -2.89 -14.99 -24.42
N SER A 406 -3.71 -15.94 -24.85
CA SER A 406 -4.12 -16.06 -26.25
C SER A 406 -4.97 -14.86 -26.66
N PHE A 407 -5.89 -14.45 -25.79
CA PHE A 407 -6.78 -13.31 -26.04
C PHE A 407 -6.03 -11.97 -26.04
N ILE A 408 -5.12 -11.77 -25.08
CA ILE A 408 -4.27 -10.57 -25.05
C ILE A 408 -3.36 -10.53 -26.28
N ALA A 409 -2.80 -11.68 -26.71
CA ALA A 409 -1.96 -11.76 -27.91
C ALA A 409 -2.77 -11.43 -29.18
N PHE A 410 -4.03 -11.86 -29.25
CA PHE A 410 -4.95 -11.49 -30.33
C PHE A 410 -5.18 -9.97 -30.38
N TRP A 411 -5.43 -9.32 -29.24
CA TRP A 411 -5.56 -7.87 -29.16
C TRP A 411 -4.29 -7.13 -29.64
N LEU A 412 -3.12 -7.54 -29.17
CA LEU A 412 -1.84 -6.95 -29.57
C LEU A 412 -1.54 -7.18 -31.06
N SER A 413 -1.85 -8.37 -31.59
CA SER A 413 -1.66 -8.68 -33.01
C SER A 413 -2.51 -7.78 -33.91
N ARG A 414 -3.73 -7.42 -33.49
CA ARG A 414 -4.57 -6.45 -34.21
C ARG A 414 -3.96 -5.05 -34.26
N TRP A 415 -3.21 -4.67 -33.23
CA TRP A 415 -2.49 -3.40 -33.20
C TRP A 415 -1.29 -3.42 -34.15
N VAL A 416 -0.45 -4.46 -34.08
CA VAL A 416 0.76 -4.62 -34.91
C VAL A 416 0.45 -4.70 -36.40
N GLN A 417 -0.74 -5.16 -36.80
CA GLN A 417 -1.18 -5.10 -38.20
C GLN A 417 -1.31 -3.66 -38.74
N LYS A 418 -1.39 -2.65 -37.86
CA LYS A 418 -1.60 -1.24 -38.23
C LYS A 418 -0.37 -0.36 -38.01
N VAL A 419 0.66 -0.84 -37.31
CA VAL A 419 1.83 -0.04 -36.91
C VAL A 419 3.12 -0.84 -37.03
N LYS A 420 4.29 -0.20 -37.07
CA LYS A 420 5.56 -0.94 -37.02
C LYS A 420 5.80 -1.46 -35.60
N LEU A 421 6.55 -2.55 -35.46
CA LEU A 421 6.89 -3.11 -34.16
C LEU A 421 7.74 -2.12 -33.31
N PRO A 422 7.50 -2.02 -32.00
CA PRO A 422 8.37 -1.28 -31.11
C PRO A 422 9.71 -2.01 -30.94
N SER A 423 10.77 -1.24 -30.72
CA SER A 423 12.07 -1.78 -30.31
C SER A 423 12.01 -2.45 -28.94
N GLN A 424 11.22 -1.89 -28.01
CA GLN A 424 11.08 -2.38 -26.63
C GLN A 424 9.62 -2.34 -26.17
N ALA A 425 9.20 -3.36 -25.42
CA ALA A 425 7.91 -3.39 -24.74
C ALA A 425 8.09 -3.76 -23.26
N VAL A 426 7.58 -2.91 -22.38
CA VAL A 426 7.68 -3.03 -20.91
C VAL A 426 6.32 -3.32 -20.32
N SER A 427 6.27 -4.24 -19.36
CA SER A 427 5.04 -4.53 -18.60
C SER A 427 5.37 -4.93 -17.15
N ASP A 428 4.34 -5.00 -16.32
CA ASP A 428 4.45 -5.52 -14.98
C ASP A 428 4.74 -7.04 -14.97
N GLY A 429 4.79 -7.65 -13.78
CA GLY A 429 5.10 -9.07 -13.61
C GLY A 429 4.01 -10.05 -14.07
N SER A 430 2.96 -9.62 -14.77
CA SER A 430 1.88 -10.48 -15.23
C SER A 430 2.37 -11.48 -16.29
N LYS A 431 2.49 -12.76 -15.92
CA LYS A 431 2.94 -13.82 -16.83
C LYS A 431 2.07 -13.93 -18.09
N ALA A 432 0.75 -13.75 -17.96
CA ALA A 432 -0.16 -13.84 -19.09
C ALA A 432 0.12 -12.72 -20.12
N LEU A 433 0.35 -11.51 -19.63
CA LEU A 433 0.62 -10.32 -20.44
C LEU A 433 2.00 -10.39 -21.10
N LEU A 434 3.05 -10.74 -20.35
CA LEU A 434 4.41 -10.91 -20.90
C LEU A 434 4.47 -11.99 -21.99
N ASN A 435 3.78 -13.11 -21.76
CA ASN A 435 3.69 -14.17 -22.76
C ASN A 435 2.92 -13.72 -24.00
N ALA A 436 1.84 -12.96 -23.83
CA ALA A 436 1.08 -12.40 -24.94
C ALA A 436 1.89 -11.39 -25.78
N MET A 437 2.68 -10.54 -25.11
CA MET A 437 3.59 -9.60 -25.77
C MET A 437 4.65 -10.35 -26.58
N SER A 438 5.27 -11.38 -26.00
CA SER A 438 6.26 -12.20 -26.69
C SER A 438 5.68 -12.87 -27.94
N ILE A 439 4.47 -13.43 -27.84
CA ILE A 439 3.79 -14.07 -28.97
C ILE A 439 3.48 -13.03 -30.05
N ALA A 440 2.87 -11.90 -29.69
CA ALA A 440 2.44 -10.88 -30.66
C ALA A 440 3.62 -10.16 -31.34
N PHE A 441 4.73 -9.92 -30.63
CA PHE A 441 5.84 -9.13 -31.16
C PHE A 441 7.00 -9.98 -31.72
N ASN A 442 7.23 -11.17 -31.17
CA ASN A 442 8.36 -12.03 -31.55
C ASN A 442 7.96 -13.38 -32.13
N ASN A 443 6.65 -13.70 -32.20
CA ASN A 443 6.13 -14.99 -32.65
C ASN A 443 6.76 -16.19 -31.87
N LYS A 444 6.89 -16.02 -30.56
CA LYS A 444 7.46 -16.99 -29.61
C LYS A 444 6.73 -16.89 -28.28
N THR A 445 6.51 -18.01 -27.60
CA THR A 445 6.18 -17.98 -26.17
C THR A 445 7.30 -17.30 -25.39
N LEU A 446 7.00 -16.80 -24.19
CA LEU A 446 7.98 -16.10 -23.36
C LEU A 446 9.21 -16.96 -23.07
N LYS A 447 9.03 -18.28 -22.87
CA LYS A 447 10.12 -19.21 -22.62
C LYS A 447 10.99 -19.42 -23.85
N GLU A 448 10.38 -19.63 -25.03
CA GLU A 448 11.11 -19.72 -26.30
C GLU A 448 11.86 -18.42 -26.61
N TYR A 449 11.28 -17.26 -26.30
CA TYR A 449 11.95 -15.97 -26.41
C TYR A 449 13.17 -15.88 -25.47
N ILE A 450 13.03 -16.31 -24.21
CA ILE A 450 14.14 -16.32 -23.25
C ILE A 450 15.25 -17.27 -23.71
N ASN A 451 14.92 -18.49 -24.14
CA ASN A 451 15.87 -19.45 -24.68
C ASN A 451 16.60 -18.86 -25.90
N PHE A 452 15.86 -18.27 -26.83
CA PHE A 452 16.43 -17.59 -28.01
C PHE A 452 17.40 -16.47 -27.62
N CYS A 453 17.06 -15.62 -26.65
CA CYS A 453 17.95 -14.56 -26.17
C CYS A 453 19.22 -15.12 -25.52
N PHE A 454 19.09 -16.19 -24.73
CA PHE A 454 20.21 -16.85 -24.07
C PHE A 454 21.15 -17.53 -25.07
N GLU A 455 20.60 -18.27 -26.03
CA GLU A 455 21.36 -18.91 -27.11
C GLU A 455 22.09 -17.87 -27.96
N ALA A 456 21.41 -16.77 -28.32
CA ALA A 456 22.03 -15.69 -29.07
C ALA A 456 23.21 -15.06 -28.32
N LEU A 457 23.12 -14.98 -26.99
CA LEU A 457 24.16 -14.46 -26.10
C LEU A 457 25.38 -15.39 -26.04
N ILE A 458 25.17 -16.70 -25.84
CA ILE A 458 26.25 -17.68 -25.71
C ILE A 458 26.93 -17.97 -27.06
N ALA A 459 26.14 -18.17 -28.11
CA ALA A 459 26.69 -18.46 -29.44
C ALA A 459 27.33 -17.23 -30.12
N GLY A 460 27.28 -16.05 -29.48
CA GLY A 460 27.82 -14.82 -30.03
C GLY A 460 27.20 -14.44 -31.38
N THR A 461 25.92 -14.74 -31.58
CA THR A 461 25.24 -14.45 -32.85
C THR A 461 24.76 -13.01 -32.91
N ASN A 462 24.67 -12.44 -34.11
CA ASN A 462 24.03 -11.15 -34.35
C ASN A 462 22.50 -11.28 -34.54
N LYS A 463 21.86 -12.33 -33.99
CA LYS A 463 20.41 -12.53 -34.09
C LYS A 463 19.71 -11.81 -32.93
N ARG A 464 18.90 -10.80 -33.26
CA ARG A 464 18.14 -9.98 -32.28
C ARG A 464 16.67 -10.37 -32.30
N PRO A 465 15.95 -10.27 -31.17
CA PRO A 465 14.50 -10.33 -31.20
C PRO A 465 13.94 -9.11 -31.95
N ASN A 466 12.75 -9.23 -32.50
CA ASN A 466 12.07 -8.10 -33.17
C ASN A 466 11.72 -6.99 -32.18
N THR A 467 11.32 -7.38 -30.96
CA THR A 467 11.01 -6.47 -29.85
C THR A 467 11.58 -7.03 -28.56
N PHE A 468 12.33 -6.22 -27.82
CA PHE A 468 12.80 -6.59 -26.49
C PHE A 468 11.66 -6.57 -25.48
N ILE A 469 11.33 -7.73 -24.90
CA ILE A 469 10.35 -7.86 -23.82
C ILE A 469 11.03 -7.60 -22.48
N ARG A 470 10.46 -6.72 -21.67
CA ARG A 470 11.10 -6.18 -20.46
C ARG A 470 10.14 -6.14 -19.29
N LEU A 471 10.63 -6.50 -18.11
CA LEU A 471 9.92 -6.35 -16.85
C LEU A 471 10.09 -4.93 -16.29
N ASP A 472 9.02 -4.38 -15.74
CA ASP A 472 9.11 -3.19 -14.91
C ASP A 472 9.98 -3.47 -13.68
N THR A 473 11.03 -2.68 -13.54
CA THR A 473 12.06 -2.88 -12.53
C THR A 473 11.52 -2.67 -11.12
N ALA A 474 10.63 -1.68 -10.92
CA ALA A 474 10.09 -1.37 -9.61
C ALA A 474 9.15 -2.48 -9.12
N HIS A 475 8.26 -2.97 -9.99
CA HIS A 475 7.37 -4.11 -9.75
C HIS A 475 8.17 -5.39 -9.52
N PHE A 476 9.22 -5.62 -10.30
CA PHE A 476 10.11 -6.77 -10.10
C PHE A 476 10.76 -6.75 -8.72
N ILE A 477 11.42 -5.66 -8.34
CA ILE A 477 12.08 -5.52 -7.02
C ILE A 477 11.06 -5.58 -5.88
N HIS A 478 9.87 -5.00 -6.06
CA HIS A 478 8.79 -5.10 -5.09
C HIS A 478 8.32 -6.54 -4.91
N SER A 479 8.18 -7.30 -6.00
CA SER A 479 7.83 -8.72 -5.99
C SER A 479 8.88 -9.56 -5.24
N VAL A 480 10.17 -9.33 -5.52
CA VAL A 480 11.29 -9.95 -4.79
C VAL A 480 11.21 -9.63 -3.29
N SER A 481 10.90 -8.38 -2.94
CA SER A 481 10.78 -7.96 -1.54
C SER A 481 9.64 -8.66 -0.78
N LYS A 482 8.69 -9.27 -1.49
CA LYS A 482 7.54 -9.99 -0.92
C LYS A 482 7.72 -11.51 -0.92
N TRP A 483 8.89 -12.04 -1.30
CA TRP A 483 9.13 -13.47 -1.23
C TRP A 483 8.97 -13.99 0.21
N LYS A 484 8.24 -15.11 0.35
CA LYS A 484 7.94 -15.73 1.66
C LYS A 484 9.18 -16.08 2.47
N CYS A 485 10.31 -16.34 1.80
CA CYS A 485 11.60 -16.57 2.45
C CYS A 485 12.07 -15.37 3.31
N PHE A 486 11.47 -14.18 3.14
CA PHE A 486 11.72 -13.00 3.96
C PHE A 486 10.66 -12.73 5.06
N GLU A 487 9.59 -13.52 5.15
CA GLU A 487 8.48 -13.31 6.12
C GLU A 487 8.81 -13.82 7.53
N SER A 488 9.68 -14.83 7.65
CA SER A 488 10.06 -15.46 8.92
C SER A 488 11.25 -14.75 9.57
N ALA A 489 11.03 -13.98 10.65
CA ALA A 489 12.02 -13.55 11.67
C ALA A 489 13.39 -12.99 11.21
N LEU A 490 13.59 -12.70 9.93
CA LEU A 490 14.84 -12.21 9.38
C LEU A 490 14.97 -10.71 9.63
N SER A 491 16.18 -10.27 9.93
CA SER A 491 16.44 -8.86 10.15
C SER A 491 16.14 -8.07 8.87
N LYS A 492 15.57 -6.87 9.01
CA LYS A 492 15.37 -5.91 7.91
C LYS A 492 16.68 -5.66 7.14
N ILE A 493 17.82 -5.85 7.79
CA ILE A 493 19.17 -5.69 7.22
C ILE A 493 19.46 -6.81 6.20
N VAL A 494 19.28 -8.08 6.57
CA VAL A 494 19.49 -9.22 5.65
C VAL A 494 18.57 -9.12 4.43
N LYS A 495 17.30 -8.79 4.64
CA LYS A 495 16.36 -8.53 3.54
C LYS A 495 16.84 -7.39 2.63
N THR A 496 17.30 -6.29 3.21
CA THR A 496 17.78 -5.13 2.44
C THR A 496 19.04 -5.47 1.65
N PHE A 497 19.96 -6.24 2.23
CA PHE A 497 21.18 -6.73 1.57
C PHE A 497 20.86 -7.52 0.31
N PHE A 498 20.02 -8.57 0.39
CA PHE A 498 19.69 -9.38 -0.79
C PHE A 498 18.86 -8.63 -1.83
N ILE A 499 17.96 -7.73 -1.43
CA ILE A 499 17.23 -6.88 -2.39
C ILE A 499 18.21 -5.96 -3.14
N ARG A 500 19.22 -5.42 -2.46
CA ARG A 500 20.27 -4.62 -3.11
C ARG A 500 21.14 -5.45 -4.04
N CYS A 501 21.46 -6.70 -3.70
CA CYS A 501 22.15 -7.62 -4.61
C CYS A 501 21.32 -7.89 -5.86
N MET A 502 20.01 -8.13 -5.72
CA MET A 502 19.11 -8.27 -6.88
C MET A 502 19.06 -6.99 -7.74
N ALA A 503 19.12 -5.81 -7.11
CA ALA A 503 19.23 -4.55 -7.85
C ALA A 503 20.55 -4.42 -8.61
N LEU A 504 21.66 -5.00 -8.13
CA LEU A 504 22.90 -5.08 -8.89
C LEU A 504 22.75 -6.00 -10.11
N ILE A 505 22.10 -7.16 -9.97
CA ILE A 505 21.83 -8.08 -11.09
C ILE A 505 21.01 -7.40 -12.19
N VAL A 506 20.00 -6.60 -11.84
CA VAL A 506 19.20 -5.83 -12.81
C VAL A 506 20.08 -4.89 -13.64
N ASP A 507 21.12 -4.31 -13.03
CA ASP A 507 22.03 -3.34 -13.65
C ASP A 507 23.12 -4.00 -14.51
N CYS A 508 23.34 -5.31 -14.37
CA CYS A 508 24.33 -6.04 -15.16
C CYS A 508 24.08 -5.85 -16.67
N ARG A 509 25.17 -5.59 -17.40
CA ARG A 509 25.20 -5.54 -18.88
C ARG A 509 26.02 -6.68 -19.48
N VAL A 510 26.80 -7.38 -18.67
CA VAL A 510 27.68 -8.48 -19.09
C VAL A 510 27.27 -9.77 -18.35
N LEU A 511 27.26 -10.91 -19.06
CA LEU A 511 26.88 -12.20 -18.47
C LEU A 511 27.83 -12.61 -17.33
N LYS A 512 29.15 -12.49 -17.52
CA LYS A 512 30.17 -12.78 -16.50
C LYS A 512 29.93 -12.01 -15.19
N GLN A 513 29.53 -10.74 -15.27
CA GLN A 513 29.20 -9.94 -14.07
C GLN A 513 28.00 -10.49 -13.30
N LEU A 514 26.97 -10.91 -14.04
CA LEU A 514 25.79 -11.52 -13.42
C LEU A 514 26.17 -12.85 -12.76
N GLU A 515 26.94 -13.69 -13.44
CA GLU A 515 27.40 -14.97 -12.90
C GLU A 515 28.17 -14.79 -11.59
N GLU A 516 29.09 -13.83 -11.56
CA GLU A 516 29.86 -13.51 -10.36
C GLU A 516 28.93 -13.10 -9.19
N ILE A 517 28.10 -12.07 -9.39
CA ILE A 517 27.20 -11.58 -8.34
C ILE A 517 26.25 -12.68 -7.88
N PHE A 518 25.75 -13.49 -8.82
CA PHE A 518 24.82 -14.57 -8.52
C PHE A 518 25.48 -15.70 -7.72
N ILE A 519 26.69 -16.14 -8.09
CA ILE A 519 27.46 -17.14 -7.31
C ILE A 519 27.70 -16.64 -5.89
N LEU A 520 28.13 -15.39 -5.72
CA LEU A 520 28.35 -14.80 -4.39
C LEU A 520 27.05 -14.80 -3.57
N MET A 521 25.91 -14.48 -4.19
CA MET A 521 24.60 -14.53 -3.53
C MET A 521 24.22 -15.96 -3.10
N LEU A 522 24.45 -16.97 -3.96
CA LEU A 522 24.15 -18.36 -3.65
C LEU A 522 25.01 -18.88 -2.48
N ILE A 523 26.31 -18.55 -2.47
CA ILE A 523 27.24 -18.88 -1.39
C ILE A 523 26.73 -18.33 -0.06
N VAL A 524 26.39 -17.04 -0.01
CA VAL A 524 25.92 -16.38 1.23
C VAL A 524 24.55 -16.92 1.66
N ALA A 525 23.65 -17.21 0.71
CA ALA A 525 22.30 -17.66 1.03
C ALA A 525 22.25 -19.12 1.52
N ASN A 526 23.13 -19.99 1.01
CA ASN A 526 23.04 -21.43 1.28
C ASN A 526 23.91 -21.92 2.44
N THR A 527 25.12 -21.40 2.55
CA THR A 527 26.18 -21.98 3.41
C THR A 527 25.89 -21.75 4.88
N GLU A 528 26.08 -22.79 5.69
CA GLU A 528 25.75 -22.77 7.12
C GLU A 528 26.73 -21.95 7.96
N PHE A 529 28.03 -22.08 7.70
CA PHE A 529 29.07 -21.40 8.45
C PHE A 529 29.82 -20.38 7.58
N GLU A 530 30.00 -19.15 8.07
CA GLU A 530 30.61 -18.04 7.35
C GLU A 530 32.12 -18.17 7.11
N ASP A 531 32.77 -19.10 7.82
CA ASP A 531 34.17 -19.48 7.73
C ASP A 531 34.40 -20.83 7.00
N SER A 532 33.35 -21.39 6.37
CA SER A 532 33.52 -22.54 5.47
C SER A 532 34.33 -22.12 4.24
N ILE A 533 35.16 -23.02 3.70
CA ILE A 533 35.94 -22.78 2.48
C ILE A 533 35.21 -23.39 1.29
N ILE A 534 34.86 -22.56 0.31
CA ILE A 534 34.20 -22.96 -0.93
C ILE A 534 35.18 -22.80 -2.09
N ALA A 535 35.35 -23.86 -2.88
CA ALA A 535 36.05 -23.80 -4.15
C ALA A 535 35.16 -23.11 -5.19
N VAL A 536 35.64 -22.00 -5.74
CA VAL A 536 35.01 -21.30 -6.86
C VAL A 536 36.06 -21.18 -7.96
N ASP A 537 35.94 -22.03 -8.98
CA ASP A 537 36.90 -22.16 -10.07
C ASP A 537 38.32 -22.44 -9.52
N ASN A 538 39.33 -21.64 -9.89
CA ASN A 538 40.72 -21.81 -9.43
C ASN A 538 41.01 -21.16 -8.07
N ASN A 539 40.00 -20.58 -7.40
CA ASN A 539 40.15 -19.85 -6.14
C ASN A 539 39.32 -20.47 -5.01
N CYS A 540 39.66 -20.11 -3.77
CA CYS A 540 38.90 -20.45 -2.58
C CYS A 540 38.37 -19.18 -1.91
N MET A 541 37.14 -19.19 -1.42
CA MET A 541 36.58 -18.09 -0.65
C MET A 541 35.67 -18.56 0.46
N THR A 542 35.52 -17.73 1.50
CA THR A 542 34.53 -17.96 2.55
C THR A 542 33.22 -17.24 2.25
N PRO A 543 32.07 -17.68 2.80
CA PRO A 543 30.84 -16.90 2.69
C PRO A 543 30.96 -15.48 3.27
N LEU A 544 31.83 -15.26 4.25
CA LEU A 544 32.15 -13.92 4.75
C LEU A 544 32.84 -13.06 3.67
N ASP A 545 33.79 -13.63 2.93
CA ASP A 545 34.46 -12.92 1.82
C ASP A 545 33.47 -12.62 0.69
N ALA A 546 32.61 -13.58 0.36
CA ALA A 546 31.56 -13.39 -0.64
C ALA A 546 30.61 -12.26 -0.25
N ARG A 547 30.20 -12.21 1.02
CA ARG A 547 29.39 -11.11 1.57
C ARG A 547 30.12 -9.77 1.46
N LYS A 548 31.39 -9.68 1.86
CA LYS A 548 32.18 -8.45 1.79
C LYS A 548 32.34 -7.93 0.36
N ARG A 549 32.51 -8.83 -0.62
CA ARG A 549 32.59 -8.48 -2.05
C ARG A 549 31.27 -7.88 -2.55
N LEU A 550 30.14 -8.51 -2.21
CA LEU A 550 28.80 -7.97 -2.49
C LEU A 550 28.56 -6.62 -1.80
N GLU A 551 29.01 -6.46 -0.55
CA GLU A 551 28.94 -5.18 0.16
C GLU A 551 29.78 -4.08 -0.50
N GLY A 552 30.93 -4.43 -1.09
CA GLY A 552 31.71 -3.54 -1.95
C GLY A 552 30.90 -3.07 -3.16
N PHE A 553 30.32 -4.00 -3.91
CA PHE A 553 29.47 -3.66 -5.07
C PHE A 553 28.26 -2.81 -4.69
N ILE A 554 27.64 -3.07 -3.54
CA ILE A 554 26.50 -2.28 -3.03
C ILE A 554 26.93 -0.87 -2.60
N SER A 555 28.09 -0.75 -1.94
CA SER A 555 28.65 0.51 -1.45
C SER A 555 28.90 1.47 -2.60
N ASP A 556 29.60 1.00 -3.62
CA ASP A 556 30.18 1.86 -4.64
C ASP A 556 29.32 1.91 -5.91
N ARG A 557 28.36 0.97 -6.04
CA ARG A 557 27.50 0.78 -7.22
C ARG A 557 28.29 0.68 -8.53
N ASN A 558 29.54 0.26 -8.44
CA ASN A 558 30.47 0.23 -9.55
C ASN A 558 30.84 -1.22 -9.84
N ILE A 559 30.21 -1.79 -10.88
CA ILE A 559 30.48 -3.14 -11.38
C ILE A 559 31.44 -2.98 -12.56
N LYS A 560 32.69 -2.57 -12.30
CA LYS A 560 33.74 -2.60 -13.34
C LYS A 560 34.35 -3.98 -13.38
N VAL A 561 34.35 -4.61 -14.56
CA VAL A 561 35.21 -5.77 -14.82
C VAL A 561 36.65 -5.24 -14.88
N ALA A 562 37.61 -5.92 -14.27
CA ALA A 562 39.01 -5.61 -14.51
C ALA A 562 39.30 -5.91 -15.99
N GLU A 563 39.99 -5.00 -16.70
CA GLU A 563 40.36 -5.21 -18.11
C GLU A 563 41.18 -6.49 -18.33
N SER A 564 41.76 -7.06 -17.26
CA SER A 564 42.47 -8.34 -17.26
C SER A 564 41.60 -9.60 -17.39
N ASP A 565 40.27 -9.51 -17.26
CA ASP A 565 39.37 -10.68 -17.36
C ASP A 565 38.74 -10.84 -18.77
N LEU A 566 39.22 -10.05 -19.73
CA LEU A 566 38.87 -10.08 -21.16
C LEU A 566 39.86 -10.90 -22.00
N ASP A 567 40.71 -11.71 -21.37
CA ASP A 567 41.52 -12.69 -22.09
C ASP A 567 40.61 -13.73 -22.79
N GLU A 568 41.13 -14.30 -23.88
CA GLU A 568 40.44 -15.28 -24.71
C GLU A 568 39.72 -16.35 -23.86
N PRO A 569 38.52 -16.82 -24.26
CA PRO A 569 37.79 -17.83 -23.50
C PRO A 569 38.70 -19.02 -23.18
N ASP A 570 38.82 -19.32 -21.90
CA ASP A 570 39.65 -20.40 -21.40
C ASP A 570 39.22 -21.73 -22.07
N VAL A 571 40.11 -22.72 -22.14
CA VAL A 571 39.81 -23.99 -22.82
C VAL A 571 38.54 -24.66 -22.26
N ASP A 572 38.31 -24.49 -20.95
CA ASP A 572 37.12 -24.97 -20.26
C ASP A 572 35.83 -24.21 -20.64
N ASP A 573 35.90 -22.91 -20.89
CA ASP A 573 34.75 -22.10 -21.36
C ASP A 573 34.36 -22.48 -22.79
N LYS A 574 35.35 -22.79 -23.64
CA LYS A 574 35.13 -23.27 -25.01
C LYS A 574 34.47 -24.64 -25.04
N ILE A 575 34.91 -25.56 -24.18
CA ILE A 575 34.30 -26.90 -23.99
C ILE A 575 32.88 -26.78 -23.44
N LEU A 576 32.62 -25.81 -22.54
CA LEU A 576 31.29 -25.54 -22.01
C LEU A 576 30.36 -25.00 -23.12
N LEU A 577 30.82 -24.05 -23.93
CA LEU A 577 30.07 -23.53 -25.08
C LEU A 577 29.71 -24.63 -26.08
N ASP A 578 30.65 -25.53 -26.39
CA ASP A 578 30.42 -26.66 -27.30
C ASP A 578 29.41 -27.65 -26.73
N LYS A 579 29.42 -27.91 -25.41
CA LYS A 579 28.43 -28.77 -24.73
C LYS A 579 27.03 -28.15 -24.62
N LEU A 580 26.94 -26.81 -24.58
CA LEU A 580 25.69 -26.06 -24.49
C LEU A 580 24.97 -25.88 -25.83
N SER A 581 25.53 -26.39 -26.94
CA SER A 581 24.99 -26.23 -28.30
C SER A 581 23.84 -27.20 -28.65
N ASN A 582 23.49 -28.15 -27.78
CA ASN A 582 22.36 -29.07 -27.99
C ASN A 582 21.01 -28.39 -27.72
N PHE A 583 20.15 -28.31 -28.74
CA PHE A 583 18.88 -27.56 -28.75
C PHE A 583 17.67 -28.29 -28.12
N ASP A 584 17.92 -29.25 -27.23
CA ASP A 584 16.82 -29.97 -26.58
C ASP A 584 16.18 -29.12 -25.46
N THR A 585 14.87 -29.24 -25.28
CA THR A 585 14.10 -28.58 -24.20
C THR A 585 13.57 -29.61 -23.22
N ASP A 586 13.50 -29.24 -21.93
CA ASP A 586 12.84 -30.07 -20.92
C ASP A 586 11.31 -30.09 -21.07
N HIS A 587 10.64 -30.92 -20.27
CA HIS A 587 9.17 -31.00 -20.20
C HIS A 587 8.49 -29.70 -19.75
N LEU A 588 9.26 -28.72 -19.24
CA LEU A 588 8.78 -27.39 -18.84
C LEU A 588 9.10 -26.33 -19.90
N GLY A 589 9.71 -26.67 -21.04
CA GLY A 589 10.05 -25.76 -22.14
C GLY A 589 11.30 -24.90 -21.91
N TRP A 590 12.14 -25.23 -20.94
CA TRP A 590 13.46 -24.61 -20.77
C TRP A 590 14.50 -25.34 -21.60
N SER A 591 15.42 -24.61 -22.24
CA SER A 591 16.52 -25.26 -22.96
C SER A 591 17.44 -26.02 -22.00
N VAL A 592 17.97 -27.17 -22.44
CA VAL A 592 18.98 -27.91 -21.66
C VAL A 592 20.19 -27.03 -21.38
N SER A 593 20.52 -26.10 -22.28
CA SER A 593 21.62 -25.15 -22.12
C SER A 593 21.42 -24.20 -20.94
N ILE A 594 20.25 -23.58 -20.79
CA ILE A 594 20.01 -22.66 -19.66
C ILE A 594 19.95 -23.41 -18.34
N LEU A 595 19.38 -24.63 -18.33
CA LEU A 595 19.35 -25.49 -17.14
C LEU A 595 20.77 -25.90 -16.72
N THR A 596 21.57 -26.37 -17.68
CA THR A 596 22.97 -26.76 -17.44
C THR A 596 23.81 -25.57 -16.95
N TRP A 597 23.58 -24.38 -17.50
CA TRP A 597 24.23 -23.15 -17.02
C TRP A 597 23.87 -22.83 -15.57
N VAL A 598 22.59 -22.84 -15.20
CA VAL A 598 22.15 -22.61 -13.81
C VAL A 598 22.70 -23.68 -12.86
N ASP A 599 22.69 -24.95 -13.28
CA ASP A 599 23.20 -26.07 -12.47
C ASP A 599 24.71 -25.96 -12.26
N ASN A 600 25.47 -25.47 -13.25
CA ASN A 600 26.88 -25.19 -13.09
C ASN A 600 27.15 -24.06 -12.09
N LEU A 601 26.41 -22.95 -12.15
CA LEU A 601 26.53 -21.87 -11.15
C LEU A 601 26.20 -22.37 -9.74
N SER A 602 25.16 -23.20 -9.63
CA SER A 602 24.76 -23.87 -8.39
C SER A 602 25.85 -24.78 -7.85
N ARG A 603 26.48 -25.60 -8.70
CA ARG A 603 27.57 -26.51 -8.33
C ARG A 603 28.80 -25.73 -7.85
N LYS A 604 29.19 -24.65 -8.55
CA LYS A 604 30.28 -23.75 -8.14
C LYS A 604 30.02 -23.19 -6.73
N ALA A 605 28.80 -22.73 -6.45
CA ALA A 605 28.47 -22.15 -5.15
C ALA A 605 28.40 -23.16 -3.98
N ASN A 606 28.39 -24.48 -4.25
CA ASN A 606 28.19 -25.53 -3.24
C ASN A 606 29.39 -26.46 -3.05
N THR A 607 30.52 -26.21 -3.72
CA THR A 607 31.70 -27.08 -3.62
C THR A 607 32.47 -26.75 -2.34
N ILE A 608 32.01 -27.29 -1.21
CA ILE A 608 32.63 -27.07 0.12
C ILE A 608 33.88 -27.95 0.25
N ILE A 609 35.03 -27.32 0.42
CA ILE A 609 36.31 -27.99 0.71
C ILE A 609 36.46 -28.23 2.21
N PHE A 610 36.05 -27.25 3.01
CA PHE A 610 36.17 -27.29 4.47
C PHE A 610 34.92 -26.68 5.12
N THR A 611 34.39 -27.36 6.12
CA THR A 611 33.24 -26.90 6.90
C THR A 611 33.71 -26.09 8.10
N GLY A 612 33.28 -24.83 8.17
CA GLY A 612 33.61 -23.92 9.26
C GLY A 612 32.83 -24.18 10.55
N SER A 613 32.95 -23.26 11.50
CA SER A 613 32.32 -23.32 12.83
C SER A 613 31.50 -22.07 13.20
N ASN A 614 31.71 -20.95 12.51
CA ASN A 614 31.03 -19.68 12.78
C ASN A 614 29.73 -19.59 11.98
N LEU A 615 28.58 -19.50 12.65
CA LEU A 615 27.28 -19.46 11.95
C LEU A 615 27.13 -18.25 11.02
N ASN A 616 26.69 -18.51 9.79
CA ASN A 616 26.38 -17.48 8.80
C ASN A 616 25.04 -16.80 9.10
N SER A 617 25.10 -15.54 9.53
CA SER A 617 23.92 -14.74 9.89
C SER A 617 23.04 -14.29 8.71
N PHE A 618 23.57 -14.39 7.48
CA PHE A 618 22.89 -14.06 6.24
C PHE A 618 22.38 -15.29 5.49
N ARG A 619 22.49 -16.49 6.08
CA ARG A 619 21.94 -17.71 5.49
C ARG A 619 20.42 -17.61 5.40
N VAL A 620 19.89 -17.77 4.19
CA VAL A 620 18.46 -17.83 3.91
C VAL A 620 18.22 -18.97 2.91
N ARG A 621 18.10 -20.20 3.40
CA ARG A 621 17.96 -21.39 2.53
C ARG A 621 16.77 -21.26 1.56
N GLY A 622 15.63 -20.76 2.03
CA GLY A 622 14.47 -20.54 1.15
C GLY A 622 14.67 -19.48 0.05
N LEU A 623 15.67 -18.61 0.19
CA LEU A 623 16.05 -17.65 -0.85
C LEU A 623 16.86 -18.33 -1.96
N TYR A 624 17.73 -19.27 -1.61
CA TYR A 624 18.56 -20.01 -2.55
C TYR A 624 17.72 -20.67 -3.67
N ASP A 625 16.68 -21.42 -3.30
CA ASP A 625 15.83 -22.09 -4.29
C ASP A 625 15.09 -21.09 -5.18
N ARG A 626 14.67 -19.95 -4.62
CA ARG A 626 14.02 -18.86 -5.36
C ARG A 626 14.96 -18.14 -6.33
N LEU A 627 16.22 -17.99 -5.97
CA LEU A 627 17.24 -17.40 -6.83
C LEU A 627 17.47 -18.29 -8.06
N LEU A 628 17.63 -19.60 -7.88
CA LEU A 628 17.79 -20.56 -8.98
C LEU A 628 16.56 -20.61 -9.90
N GLU A 629 15.35 -20.51 -9.34
CA GLU A 629 14.12 -20.43 -10.14
C GLU A 629 14.10 -19.14 -10.98
N LYS A 630 14.41 -17.99 -10.36
CA LYS A 630 14.20 -16.69 -10.98
C LYS A 630 15.30 -16.31 -11.98
N ILE A 631 16.54 -16.76 -11.80
CA ILE A 631 17.66 -16.38 -12.66
C ILE A 631 17.48 -16.83 -14.12
N LYS A 632 16.70 -17.89 -14.36
CA LYS A 632 16.36 -18.37 -15.71
C LYS A 632 15.66 -17.30 -16.56
N GLU A 633 14.99 -16.35 -15.91
CA GLU A 633 14.29 -15.24 -16.57
C GLU A 633 15.17 -13.98 -16.71
N PHE A 634 16.49 -14.04 -16.48
CA PHE A 634 17.36 -12.85 -16.52
C PHE A 634 17.27 -12.01 -17.80
N PRO A 635 17.02 -12.56 -19.01
CA PRO A 635 16.95 -11.75 -20.23
C PRO A 635 15.85 -10.68 -20.21
N ILE A 636 14.78 -10.88 -19.42
CA ILE A 636 13.65 -9.94 -19.36
C ILE A 636 13.76 -8.91 -18.22
N PHE A 637 14.59 -9.15 -17.19
CA PHE A 637 14.76 -8.21 -16.05
C PHE A 637 16.16 -7.61 -15.89
N THR A 638 17.13 -7.95 -16.74
CA THR A 638 18.51 -7.40 -16.69
C THR A 638 18.88 -6.70 -17.99
N ASN A 639 19.87 -5.80 -17.98
CA ASN A 639 20.27 -5.07 -19.19
C ASN A 639 21.20 -5.86 -20.14
N ILE A 640 21.48 -7.13 -19.86
CA ILE A 640 22.46 -7.96 -20.60
C ILE A 640 22.06 -8.20 -22.05
N CYS A 641 20.76 -8.43 -22.29
CA CYS A 641 20.24 -8.73 -23.63
C CYS A 641 19.81 -7.48 -24.40
N THR A 642 20.08 -6.27 -23.89
CA THR A 642 19.62 -5.01 -24.49
C THR A 642 20.78 -4.11 -24.92
N PRO A 643 20.61 -3.24 -25.94
CA PRO A 643 21.60 -2.23 -26.33
C PRO A 643 22.03 -1.32 -25.17
N GLU A 644 23.25 -0.78 -25.24
CA GLU A 644 23.83 0.09 -24.19
C GLU A 644 23.00 1.35 -23.90
N THR A 645 22.45 1.94 -24.95
CA THR A 645 21.63 3.16 -24.89
C THR A 645 20.26 2.93 -24.25
N MET A 646 19.81 1.68 -24.10
CA MET A 646 18.57 1.37 -23.40
C MET A 646 18.79 1.37 -21.88
N SER A 647 17.84 1.99 -21.19
CA SER A 647 17.80 2.06 -19.72
C SER A 647 16.96 0.92 -19.12
N ARG A 648 16.81 0.93 -17.80
CA ARG A 648 15.99 -0.03 -17.06
C ARG A 648 14.54 -0.01 -17.56
N GLY A 649 13.90 -1.17 -17.63
CA GLY A 649 12.48 -1.25 -17.95
C GLY A 649 11.65 -0.50 -16.90
N THR A 650 10.83 0.47 -17.33
CA THR A 650 9.93 1.23 -16.46
C THR A 650 8.52 1.34 -17.04
N SER A 651 7.51 1.04 -16.22
CA SER A 651 6.07 1.22 -16.51
C SER A 651 5.48 2.46 -15.83
N CYS A 652 6.30 3.35 -15.26
CA CYS A 652 5.79 4.47 -14.46
C CYS A 652 4.83 5.39 -15.23
N PHE A 653 4.98 5.44 -16.56
CA PHE A 653 4.19 6.27 -17.45
C PHE A 653 2.74 5.77 -17.57
N ILE A 654 2.52 4.46 -17.67
CA ILE A 654 1.17 3.88 -17.76
C ILE A 654 0.45 3.91 -16.40
N GLU A 655 1.19 3.76 -15.31
CA GLU A 655 0.62 3.94 -13.96
C GLU A 655 0.16 5.38 -13.71
N GLY A 656 0.97 6.35 -14.18
CA GLY A 656 0.59 7.77 -14.18
C GLY A 656 -0.66 8.01 -15.00
N ASP A 657 -0.71 7.49 -16.23
CA ASP A 657 -1.84 7.61 -17.15
C ASP A 657 -3.14 7.04 -16.55
N PHE A 658 -3.09 5.82 -15.99
CA PHE A 658 -4.25 5.23 -15.30
C PHE A 658 -4.74 6.04 -14.10
N LYS A 659 -3.81 6.63 -13.35
CA LYS A 659 -4.15 7.46 -12.19
C LYS A 659 -4.86 8.73 -12.65
N ASP A 660 -4.33 9.40 -13.67
CA ASP A 660 -4.90 10.63 -14.21
C ASP A 660 -6.27 10.36 -14.86
N LEU A 661 -6.40 9.29 -15.66
CA LEU A 661 -7.66 8.83 -16.22
C LEU A 661 -8.73 8.63 -15.15
N LYS A 662 -8.41 7.89 -14.07
CA LYS A 662 -9.36 7.63 -12.97
C LYS A 662 -9.75 8.92 -12.25
N LEU A 663 -8.79 9.80 -11.95
CA LEU A 663 -9.05 11.08 -11.30
C LEU A 663 -9.95 11.98 -12.16
N ASN A 664 -9.71 12.06 -13.46
CA ASN A 664 -10.51 12.85 -14.40
C ASN A 664 -11.93 12.30 -14.54
N LEU A 665 -12.07 10.97 -14.66
CA LEU A 665 -13.38 10.33 -14.76
C LEU A 665 -14.18 10.44 -13.46
N GLU A 666 -13.55 10.31 -12.28
CA GLU A 666 -14.22 10.43 -10.98
C GLU A 666 -14.79 11.84 -10.68
N GLN A 667 -14.28 12.87 -11.35
CA GLN A 667 -14.87 14.21 -11.29
C GLN A 667 -16.21 14.27 -12.03
N GLN A 668 -16.33 13.53 -13.13
CA GLN A 668 -17.48 13.56 -14.02
C GLN A 668 -18.55 12.52 -13.65
N VAL A 669 -18.11 11.30 -13.29
CA VAL A 669 -18.97 10.13 -13.07
C VAL A 669 -18.51 9.31 -11.87
N LYS A 670 -19.42 8.52 -11.29
CA LYS A 670 -19.05 7.54 -10.27
C LYS A 670 -18.48 6.31 -10.97
N LEU A 671 -17.25 5.92 -10.62
CA LEU A 671 -16.64 4.67 -11.04
C LEU A 671 -16.99 3.52 -10.07
N PRO A 672 -17.12 2.27 -10.56
CA PRO A 672 -17.17 1.89 -11.98
C PRO A 672 -18.45 2.41 -12.67
N THR A 673 -18.36 2.75 -13.95
CA THR A 673 -19.49 3.25 -14.77
C THR A 673 -19.91 2.25 -15.85
N THR A 674 -21.01 2.50 -16.57
CA THR A 674 -21.39 1.66 -17.72
C THR A 674 -20.39 1.81 -18.86
N ILE A 675 -20.17 0.76 -19.65
CA ILE A 675 -19.13 0.74 -20.69
C ILE A 675 -19.35 1.83 -21.74
N LEU A 676 -20.59 1.96 -22.22
CA LEU A 676 -20.96 3.02 -23.15
C LEU A 676 -20.59 4.41 -22.62
N LYS A 677 -20.86 4.65 -21.34
CA LYS A 677 -20.56 5.93 -20.68
C LYS A 677 -19.06 6.15 -20.50
N PHE A 678 -18.32 5.09 -20.19
CA PHE A 678 -16.85 5.12 -20.12
C PHE A 678 -16.27 5.49 -21.49
N LEU A 679 -16.64 4.77 -22.56
CA LEU A 679 -16.13 5.01 -23.91
C LEU A 679 -16.42 6.44 -24.41
N LYS A 680 -17.66 6.93 -24.19
CA LYS A 680 -18.05 8.30 -24.57
C LYS A 680 -17.29 9.41 -23.85
N LEU A 681 -16.72 9.12 -22.68
CA LEU A 681 -15.90 10.06 -21.91
C LEU A 681 -14.41 9.93 -22.23
N HIS A 682 -13.94 8.69 -22.40
CA HIS A 682 -12.53 8.41 -22.55
C HIS A 682 -12.01 8.69 -23.98
N ILE A 683 -12.78 8.36 -25.03
CA ILE A 683 -12.33 8.60 -26.42
C ILE A 683 -12.03 10.09 -26.69
N PRO A 684 -12.88 11.07 -26.27
CA PRO A 684 -12.55 12.48 -26.43
C PRO A 684 -11.34 12.94 -25.61
N GLU A 685 -11.16 12.39 -24.41
CA GLU A 685 -9.99 12.67 -23.55
C GLU A 685 -8.68 12.22 -24.23
N LEU A 686 -8.68 11.03 -24.84
CA LEU A 686 -7.56 10.52 -25.62
C LEU A 686 -7.20 11.46 -26.78
N LEU A 687 -8.20 11.95 -27.53
CA LEU A 687 -7.99 12.91 -28.61
C LEU A 687 -7.29 14.19 -28.11
N GLY A 688 -7.74 14.73 -26.97
CA GLY A 688 -7.10 15.89 -26.35
C GLY A 688 -5.64 15.64 -25.96
N GLY A 689 -5.35 14.50 -25.32
CA GLY A 689 -4.00 14.10 -24.94
C GLY A 689 -3.07 13.93 -26.15
N ILE A 690 -3.56 13.32 -27.23
CA ILE A 690 -2.80 13.14 -28.47
C ILE A 690 -2.47 14.47 -29.14
N CYS A 691 -3.40 15.43 -29.15
CA CYS A 691 -3.13 16.75 -29.71
C CYS A 691 -1.96 17.45 -28.97
N ILE A 692 -1.94 17.36 -27.64
CA ILE A 692 -0.84 17.90 -26.81
C ILE A 692 0.48 17.16 -27.11
N PHE A 693 0.43 15.83 -27.19
CA PHE A 693 1.59 15.00 -27.52
C PHE A 693 2.17 15.36 -28.90
N ARG A 694 1.34 15.42 -29.94
CA ARG A 694 1.78 15.74 -31.31
C ARG A 694 2.33 17.17 -31.40
N ALA A 695 1.77 18.13 -30.68
CA ALA A 695 2.32 19.48 -30.62
C ALA A 695 3.77 19.48 -30.09
N LYS A 696 4.08 18.67 -29.07
CA LYS A 696 5.44 18.50 -28.57
C LYS A 696 6.36 17.80 -29.58
N VAL A 697 5.90 16.72 -30.19
CA VAL A 697 6.68 15.99 -31.20
C VAL A 697 6.99 16.90 -32.40
N ASN A 698 6.01 17.65 -32.89
CA ASN A 698 6.19 18.61 -33.97
C ASN A 698 7.19 19.71 -33.58
N LYS A 699 7.09 20.25 -32.36
CA LYS A 699 8.07 21.22 -31.86
C LYS A 699 9.49 20.65 -31.88
N PHE A 700 9.69 19.42 -31.39
CA PHE A 700 10.99 18.76 -31.44
C PHE A 700 11.50 18.53 -32.87
N ILE A 701 10.63 18.18 -33.81
CA ILE A 701 11.02 17.99 -35.21
C ILE A 701 11.49 19.33 -35.80
N VAL A 702 10.74 20.41 -35.57
CA VAL A 702 11.10 21.76 -36.03
C VAL A 702 12.43 22.19 -35.40
N ASP A 703 12.56 22.08 -34.08
CA ASP A 703 13.76 22.51 -33.34
C ASP A 703 15.03 21.77 -33.77
N ASN A 704 14.93 20.52 -34.25
CA ASN A 704 16.08 19.74 -34.75
C ASN A 704 16.34 19.93 -36.25
N GLN A 705 15.32 20.16 -37.07
CA GLN A 705 15.53 20.54 -38.48
C GLN A 705 16.32 21.86 -38.57
N PHE A 706 16.06 22.82 -37.68
CA PHE A 706 16.85 24.06 -37.58
C PHE A 706 18.28 23.88 -37.08
N LYS A 707 18.61 22.78 -36.38
CA LYS A 707 19.96 22.49 -35.88
C LYS A 707 20.81 21.77 -36.92
N ASP A 708 20.21 20.90 -37.72
CA ASP A 708 20.89 20.21 -38.83
C ASP A 708 21.30 21.21 -39.93
N ASP A 709 20.53 22.29 -40.14
CA ASP A 709 20.89 23.39 -41.06
C ASP A 709 22.03 24.31 -40.54
N MET A 710 22.43 24.20 -39.27
CA MET A 710 23.47 25.04 -38.64
C MET A 710 24.76 24.28 -38.27
N ASN A 711 24.77 22.94 -38.25
CA ASN A 711 25.92 22.14 -37.83
C ASN A 711 26.20 20.96 -38.79
N GLU A 712 26.82 21.24 -39.93
CA GLU A 712 27.55 20.22 -40.73
C GLU A 712 28.91 19.86 -40.09
N CYS A 713 29.00 19.58 -38.78
CA CYS A 713 30.16 18.85 -38.25
C CYS A 713 29.96 18.45 -36.78
N GLU A 714 29.43 17.24 -36.53
CA GLU A 714 29.92 16.33 -35.47
C GLU A 714 29.14 15.01 -35.54
N HIS A 715 29.64 14.10 -36.38
CA HIS A 715 29.13 12.74 -36.43
C HIS A 715 29.66 11.95 -35.21
N GLY A 716 28.79 11.76 -34.20
CA GLY A 716 29.07 10.96 -33.02
C GLY A 716 29.44 9.51 -33.37
N LYS A 717 30.56 9.06 -32.83
CA LYS A 717 31.06 7.67 -32.90
C LYS A 717 30.09 6.72 -32.16
N TRP A 718 29.90 5.51 -32.69
CA TRP A 718 28.96 4.51 -32.15
C TRP A 718 29.73 3.35 -31.51
N PHE A 719 29.32 2.95 -30.30
CA PHE A 719 29.80 1.74 -29.64
C PHE A 719 28.72 0.65 -29.72
N GLU A 720 29.05 -0.50 -30.32
CA GLU A 720 28.24 -1.72 -30.26
C GLU A 720 28.73 -2.58 -29.08
N ASN A 721 27.99 -2.60 -27.97
CA ASN A 721 28.23 -3.57 -26.90
C ASN A 721 27.38 -4.82 -27.05
N TRP A 722 27.19 -5.28 -28.29
CA TRP A 722 26.78 -6.66 -28.49
C TRP A 722 28.06 -7.49 -28.37
N LYS A 723 28.16 -8.31 -27.31
CA LYS A 723 29.17 -9.34 -27.02
C LYS A 723 30.18 -9.06 -25.90
N GLY A 724 30.20 -7.90 -25.25
CA GLY A 724 31.21 -7.65 -24.21
C GLY A 724 32.67 -7.78 -24.70
N LEU A 725 32.89 -7.66 -26.02
CA LEU A 725 34.19 -7.71 -26.69
C LEU A 725 34.28 -6.52 -27.65
N GLY A 726 34.47 -5.32 -27.11
CA GLY A 726 34.59 -4.10 -27.91
C GLY A 726 35.89 -4.09 -28.72
N LYS A 727 35.79 -4.15 -30.05
CA LYS A 727 36.80 -3.58 -30.94
C LYS A 727 36.14 -2.53 -31.84
N GLU A 728 36.76 -1.36 -31.94
CA GLU A 728 36.33 -0.24 -32.78
C GLU A 728 36.16 -0.65 -34.25
N LYS A 729 35.06 -0.25 -34.89
CA LYS A 729 34.96 -0.13 -36.34
C LYS A 729 34.26 1.17 -36.73
N THR A 730 34.85 1.87 -37.68
CA THR A 730 34.38 3.14 -38.24
C THR A 730 33.31 2.92 -39.32
N ALA A 731 32.23 3.72 -39.28
CA ALA A 731 31.09 3.61 -40.18
C ALA A 731 31.31 4.44 -41.47
N ARG A 732 31.48 3.78 -42.62
CA ARG A 732 31.42 4.43 -43.95
C ARG A 732 30.44 3.77 -44.93
N SER A 733 29.61 2.80 -44.54
CA SER A 733 28.84 2.01 -45.51
C SER A 733 27.31 2.00 -45.39
N ALA A 734 26.67 2.96 -44.71
CA ALA A 734 25.21 2.93 -44.50
C ALA A 734 24.42 4.13 -45.08
N TRP A 735 25.07 5.11 -45.72
CA TRP A 735 24.43 6.39 -46.08
C TRP A 735 23.95 6.53 -47.53
N THR A 736 24.09 5.53 -48.40
CA THR A 736 23.74 5.65 -49.84
C THR A 736 22.64 4.70 -50.34
N ALA A 737 21.72 4.26 -49.48
CA ALA A 737 20.67 3.29 -49.89
C ALA A 737 19.22 3.76 -49.76
N TYR A 738 18.91 5.00 -49.34
CA TYR A 738 17.53 5.41 -49.13
C TYR A 738 17.24 6.87 -49.52
N GLU A 739 17.47 7.23 -50.78
CA GLU A 739 16.81 8.38 -51.41
C GLU A 739 16.37 8.03 -52.85
N ASN A 740 15.07 7.75 -53.00
CA ASN A 740 14.16 8.17 -54.08
C ASN A 740 13.03 7.16 -54.29
N PRO A 741 11.77 7.51 -53.92
CA PRO A 741 10.60 6.91 -54.53
C PRO A 741 10.05 7.88 -55.58
N THR A 742 10.08 7.52 -56.87
CA THR A 742 8.95 7.84 -57.77
C THR A 742 9.03 7.13 -59.13
N LYS A 743 7.88 6.54 -59.47
CA LYS A 743 7.28 6.29 -60.80
C LYS A 743 7.60 5.00 -61.56
N GLU A 744 6.48 4.38 -61.93
CA GLU A 744 6.26 3.24 -62.82
C GLU A 744 6.79 3.51 -64.24
N GLU A 745 7.39 2.52 -64.90
CA GLU A 745 6.79 1.71 -65.98
C GLU A 745 7.86 0.93 -66.78
N ASN A 746 7.51 -0.34 -67.06
CA ASN A 746 7.84 -1.13 -68.26
C ASN A 746 9.23 -1.77 -68.53
N GLU A 747 9.10 -3.06 -68.87
CA GLU A 747 9.89 -3.92 -69.77
C GLU A 747 11.15 -4.70 -69.30
N LYS A 748 10.95 -6.03 -69.26
CA LYS A 748 11.71 -7.13 -69.89
C LYS A 748 13.19 -7.40 -69.51
N ASN A 749 13.32 -8.68 -69.13
CA ASN A 749 14.32 -9.67 -69.57
C ASN A 749 15.74 -9.70 -68.96
N ASP A 750 16.00 -10.90 -68.43
CA ASP A 750 17.14 -11.78 -68.69
C ASP A 750 18.48 -11.56 -67.96
N ASN A 751 18.78 -12.62 -67.19
CA ASN A 751 20.00 -13.43 -67.19
C ASN A 751 21.28 -12.95 -66.49
N ASP A 752 21.62 -13.78 -65.50
CA ASP A 752 22.87 -14.53 -65.35
C ASP A 752 24.16 -13.90 -64.80
N ALA A 753 24.79 -14.77 -63.98
CA ALA A 753 26.22 -14.96 -63.74
C ALA A 753 26.94 -13.90 -62.88
N LEU A 754 27.31 -14.21 -61.63
CA LEU A 754 28.44 -15.03 -61.18
C LEU A 754 29.79 -14.28 -61.17
N PHE A 755 30.36 -14.24 -59.95
CA PHE A 755 31.74 -14.64 -59.59
C PHE A 755 32.89 -13.62 -59.37
N VAL A 756 33.52 -13.82 -58.20
CA VAL A 756 34.95 -13.76 -57.79
C VAL A 756 35.65 -12.42 -57.45
N ASN A 757 35.97 -12.31 -56.15
CA ASN A 757 37.19 -11.89 -55.43
C ASN A 757 38.40 -11.30 -56.22
N SER A 758 39.12 -10.34 -55.61
CA SER A 758 40.32 -10.59 -54.77
C SER A 758 41.21 -9.35 -54.57
N GLU A 759 41.58 -9.13 -53.31
CA GLU A 759 42.85 -8.65 -52.70
C GLU A 759 43.87 -7.74 -53.44
N SER A 760 44.43 -6.76 -52.70
CA SER A 760 45.87 -6.60 -52.34
C SER A 760 46.21 -5.12 -52.01
N THR A 761 46.64 -4.77 -50.78
CA THR A 761 48.02 -4.62 -50.19
C THR A 761 48.65 -3.21 -50.22
N ASN A 762 49.11 -2.80 -49.04
CA ASN A 762 50.40 -2.16 -48.66
C ASN A 762 50.68 -0.63 -48.73
N ASN A 763 51.08 -0.15 -47.53
CA ASN A 763 52.28 0.59 -47.12
C ASN A 763 52.53 2.10 -47.38
N ASP A 764 52.74 2.76 -46.22
CA ASP A 764 53.87 3.60 -45.78
C ASP A 764 54.17 5.03 -46.31
N SER A 765 54.04 5.96 -45.34
CA SER A 765 55.04 6.94 -44.85
C SER A 765 55.43 8.19 -45.67
N SER A 766 55.43 9.35 -45.01
CA SER A 766 56.61 10.24 -44.82
C SER A 766 56.24 11.58 -44.12
N ILE A 767 57.27 12.31 -43.67
CA ILE A 767 57.38 13.28 -42.56
C ILE A 767 57.71 14.71 -43.07
N SER A 768 57.37 15.78 -42.30
CA SER A 768 58.19 17.02 -42.07
C SER A 768 57.51 17.95 -41.03
N HIS A 769 58.03 18.19 -39.81
CA HIS A 769 58.97 19.25 -39.32
C HIS A 769 58.48 20.72 -39.40
N ASP A 770 58.28 21.42 -38.27
CA ASP A 770 59.23 22.42 -37.68
C ASP A 770 58.67 23.29 -36.52
N HIS A 771 59.56 23.52 -35.53
CA HIS A 771 59.82 24.66 -34.60
C HIS A 771 58.71 25.51 -33.90
N ASP A 772 58.92 26.22 -32.78
CA ASP A 772 59.68 26.12 -31.51
C ASP A 772 59.37 27.39 -30.66
N TYR A 773 59.64 27.32 -29.36
CA TYR A 773 59.86 28.39 -28.35
C TYR A 773 58.75 29.13 -27.57
N SER A 774 59.12 29.30 -26.29
CA SER A 774 58.36 29.56 -25.06
C SER A 774 58.73 30.91 -24.39
N ILE A 775 58.31 31.09 -23.11
CA ILE A 775 58.85 31.95 -22.01
C ILE A 775 57.95 33.20 -21.70
N LYS A 776 57.54 33.59 -20.46
CA LYS A 776 58.08 33.49 -19.07
C LYS A 776 56.99 33.70 -17.99
N LEU A 777 57.22 33.14 -16.78
CA LEU A 777 56.61 33.51 -15.49
C LEU A 777 57.20 34.83 -14.93
N GLU A 778 56.48 35.50 -14.00
CA GLU A 778 57.04 35.92 -12.69
C GLU A 778 56.04 36.53 -11.68
N ASN A 779 56.25 36.13 -10.41
CA ASN A 779 56.12 36.82 -9.12
C ASN A 779 54.89 36.71 -8.18
N LEU A 780 55.25 36.32 -6.94
CA LEU A 780 54.56 36.18 -5.67
C LEU A 780 54.17 37.53 -5.05
N ASP A 781 53.16 37.56 -4.15
CA ASP A 781 53.44 37.71 -2.70
C ASP A 781 52.19 37.65 -1.77
N ASN A 782 52.51 37.17 -0.57
CA ASN A 782 51.74 36.91 0.65
C ASN A 782 50.71 37.98 1.09
N VAL A 783 49.67 37.58 1.84
CA VAL A 783 49.51 37.85 3.29
C VAL A 783 48.40 36.98 3.89
N SER A 784 48.77 36.35 5.00
CA SER A 784 48.07 35.57 6.01
C SER A 784 46.87 36.25 6.71
N SER A 785 45.86 35.46 7.13
CA SER A 785 45.46 35.38 8.55
C SER A 785 44.38 34.33 8.82
N SER A 786 44.65 33.58 9.89
CA SER A 786 43.80 32.68 10.67
C SER A 786 42.43 33.26 11.06
N THR A 787 41.42 32.41 11.29
CA THR A 787 40.85 32.15 12.64
C THR A 787 39.87 30.95 12.59
N GLN A 788 39.99 30.07 13.58
CA GLN A 788 39.12 28.93 13.89
C GLN A 788 37.68 29.38 14.22
N ILE A 789 36.66 28.59 13.87
CA ILE A 789 35.40 28.56 14.64
C ILE A 789 35.00 27.10 14.91
N THR A 790 34.76 26.90 16.19
CA THR A 790 34.50 25.70 16.99
C THR A 790 33.14 25.03 16.76
N GLU A 791 33.13 23.74 17.05
CA GLU A 791 31.95 22.91 17.35
C GLU A 791 31.08 23.52 18.47
N ILE A 792 29.76 23.56 18.26
CA ILE A 792 28.75 23.48 19.34
C ILE A 792 27.58 22.60 18.86
N SER A 793 27.25 21.61 19.69
CA SER A 793 26.15 20.65 19.57
C SER A 793 24.93 21.09 20.43
N PRO A 794 23.78 20.37 20.41
CA PRO A 794 22.42 20.95 20.33
C PRO A 794 21.61 20.94 21.64
N ASN A 795 20.49 21.68 21.63
CA ASN A 795 19.22 21.47 22.37
C ASN A 795 18.24 22.60 21.98
N GLU A 796 16.91 22.55 22.02
CA GLU A 796 15.84 21.55 22.19
C GLU A 796 14.53 22.31 21.84
N ASN A 797 13.56 21.62 21.21
CA ASN A 797 12.10 21.85 21.17
C ASN A 797 11.49 23.28 21.22
N HIS A 798 10.64 23.60 20.22
CA HIS A 798 9.25 24.01 20.47
C HIS A 798 8.36 23.88 19.21
N ASN A 799 7.16 23.35 19.43
CA ASN A 799 6.00 23.34 18.52
C ASN A 799 5.62 24.77 18.10
N ASP A 800 5.17 24.99 16.86
CA ASP A 800 3.78 25.42 16.62
C ASP A 800 3.38 25.42 15.14
N ASP A 801 2.12 25.06 14.93
CA ASP A 801 1.35 25.24 13.71
C ASP A 801 1.28 26.72 13.31
N ASN A 802 1.44 27.05 12.02
CA ASN A 802 0.52 27.96 11.34
C ASN A 802 0.81 28.11 9.84
N LYS A 803 -0.15 27.66 9.04
CA LYS A 803 -0.41 28.16 7.69
C LYS A 803 -0.63 29.68 7.75
N LYS A 804 0.16 30.46 7.01
CA LYS A 804 -0.27 31.76 6.51
C LYS A 804 0.01 31.87 5.01
N ASN A 805 -1.10 31.96 4.27
CA ASN A 805 -1.15 32.53 2.93
C ASN A 805 -0.56 33.95 2.99
N VAL A 806 0.36 34.24 2.08
CA VAL A 806 0.74 35.60 1.75
C VAL A 806 0.64 35.73 0.23
N ASN A 807 -0.44 36.37 -0.21
CA ASN A 807 -0.54 36.97 -1.55
C ASN A 807 0.41 38.17 -1.57
N ILE A 808 1.34 38.22 -2.52
CA ILE A 808 2.04 39.45 -2.87
C ILE A 808 1.73 39.78 -4.33
N THR A 809 1.15 40.95 -4.45
CA THR A 809 0.78 41.72 -5.62
C THR A 809 1.99 42.08 -6.47
N THR A 810 1.72 42.15 -7.78
CA THR A 810 2.56 42.77 -8.81
C THR A 810 3.00 44.17 -8.43
N ASP A 811 4.31 44.45 -8.49
CA ASP A 811 4.88 45.70 -9.01
C ASP A 811 6.39 45.52 -9.21
N LEU A 812 6.84 45.64 -10.47
CA LEU A 812 8.24 45.61 -10.90
C LEU A 812 8.84 47.02 -10.84
N PRO A 813 10.11 47.16 -10.42
CA PRO A 813 11.04 48.10 -11.02
C PRO A 813 12.03 47.35 -11.92
N SER A 814 12.16 47.84 -13.15
CA SER A 814 13.10 47.42 -14.16
C SER A 814 14.55 47.55 -13.70
N ILE A 815 15.23 46.40 -13.55
CA ILE A 815 16.69 46.28 -13.47
C ILE A 815 17.11 45.38 -14.63
N GLU A 816 17.98 45.88 -15.50
CA GLU A 816 18.60 45.10 -16.57
C GLU A 816 19.40 43.94 -15.95
N VAL A 817 18.88 42.72 -16.09
CA VAL A 817 19.57 41.50 -15.67
C VAL A 817 20.25 40.90 -16.89
N ASN A 818 21.56 40.70 -16.77
CA ASN A 818 22.42 40.06 -17.75
C ASN A 818 21.87 38.67 -18.15
N ASN A 819 21.43 38.53 -19.41
CA ASN A 819 20.74 37.34 -19.93
C ASN A 819 21.57 36.04 -19.87
N ASP A 820 22.90 36.14 -19.77
CA ASP A 820 23.79 34.97 -19.66
C ASP A 820 23.69 34.25 -18.30
N CYS A 821 23.36 34.98 -17.23
CA CYS A 821 23.23 34.40 -15.90
C CYS A 821 21.87 33.68 -15.73
N LEU A 822 20.83 34.19 -16.41
CA LEU A 822 19.49 33.58 -16.44
C LEU A 822 19.45 32.33 -17.34
N LEU A 823 20.16 32.32 -18.47
CA LEU A 823 20.29 31.12 -19.31
C LEU A 823 21.05 30.01 -18.58
N LYS A 824 22.16 30.31 -17.89
CA LYS A 824 22.89 29.31 -17.09
C LYS A 824 22.09 28.82 -15.88
N ALA A 825 21.34 29.69 -15.21
CA ALA A 825 20.45 29.28 -14.12
C ALA A 825 19.25 28.46 -14.60
N VAL A 826 18.68 28.77 -15.78
CA VAL A 826 17.60 27.98 -16.40
C VAL A 826 18.12 26.65 -16.94
N GLU A 827 19.34 26.59 -17.46
CA GLU A 827 20.02 25.34 -17.84
C GLU A 827 20.38 24.48 -16.62
N GLU A 828 20.81 25.07 -15.50
CA GLU A 828 21.01 24.36 -14.23
C GLU A 828 19.68 23.92 -13.60
N ILE A 829 18.62 24.73 -13.66
CA ILE A 829 17.28 24.35 -13.18
C ILE A 829 16.67 23.27 -14.08
N ASN A 830 16.92 23.28 -15.39
CA ASN A 830 16.45 22.26 -16.32
C ASN A 830 17.28 20.96 -16.23
N LYS A 831 18.60 21.03 -16.01
CA LYS A 831 19.42 19.86 -15.62
C LYS A 831 18.95 19.26 -14.30
N ASN A 832 18.69 20.10 -13.29
CA ASN A 832 18.20 19.66 -11.98
C ASN A 832 16.73 19.18 -11.99
N LYS A 833 15.93 19.52 -13.02
CA LYS A 833 14.55 18.99 -13.21
C LYS A 833 14.51 17.71 -14.06
N MET A 834 15.46 17.50 -14.98
CA MET A 834 15.54 16.25 -15.75
C MET A 834 16.19 15.09 -14.95
N ASP A 835 17.05 15.39 -13.98
CA ASP A 835 17.75 14.35 -13.17
C ASP A 835 17.11 14.03 -11.81
N ASN A 836 15.95 14.62 -11.46
CA ASN A 836 15.26 14.33 -10.19
C ASN A 836 14.04 13.39 -10.36
N LYS A 837 14.20 12.26 -11.06
CA LYS A 837 13.42 11.06 -10.70
C LYS A 837 14.17 10.39 -9.55
N LYS A 838 13.66 10.51 -8.32
CA LYS A 838 14.20 9.75 -7.17
C LYS A 838 14.24 8.26 -7.54
N GLU A 839 15.41 7.77 -7.92
CA GLU A 839 15.66 6.34 -8.06
C GLU A 839 15.22 5.65 -6.78
N THR A 840 14.62 4.45 -6.89
CA THR A 840 14.21 3.75 -5.68
C THR A 840 15.45 3.50 -4.81
N LYS A 841 15.30 3.61 -3.49
CA LYS A 841 16.42 3.57 -2.52
C LYS A 841 17.39 2.39 -2.68
N TYR A 842 16.96 1.32 -3.35
CA TYR A 842 17.74 0.11 -3.60
C TYR A 842 18.72 0.25 -4.77
N PHE A 843 18.52 1.22 -5.67
CA PHE A 843 19.41 1.50 -6.82
C PHE A 843 20.51 2.52 -6.51
N GLN A 844 20.35 3.27 -5.42
CA GLN A 844 21.34 4.23 -4.93
C GLN A 844 22.51 3.52 -4.23
N ASN A 845 23.70 4.11 -4.32
CA ASN A 845 24.90 3.74 -3.56
C ASN A 845 24.55 3.64 -2.06
N TYR A 846 25.11 2.63 -1.39
CA TYR A 846 24.81 2.41 0.03
C TYR A 846 26.07 2.09 0.85
N PRO A 847 26.96 3.08 1.07
CA PRO A 847 28.23 2.88 1.77
C PRO A 847 28.06 2.30 3.18
N GLU A 848 26.96 2.64 3.85
CA GLU A 848 26.64 2.17 5.19
C GLU A 848 26.34 0.67 5.28
N VAL A 849 26.21 -0.03 4.15
CA VAL A 849 25.97 -1.48 4.11
C VAL A 849 27.02 -2.26 4.93
N LYS A 850 28.29 -1.86 4.83
CA LYS A 850 29.42 -2.51 5.51
C LYS A 850 29.26 -2.38 7.04
N LEU A 851 28.93 -1.19 7.52
CA LEU A 851 28.72 -0.91 8.94
C LEU A 851 27.48 -1.67 9.47
N GLN A 852 26.36 -1.62 8.76
CA GLN A 852 25.10 -2.20 9.22
C GLN A 852 25.09 -3.72 9.20
N ASN A 853 25.73 -4.35 8.21
CA ASN A 853 25.79 -5.80 8.12
C ASN A 853 26.76 -6.41 9.14
N ASN A 854 27.83 -5.71 9.50
CA ASN A 854 28.70 -6.12 10.60
C ASN A 854 27.96 -6.15 11.95
N LEU A 855 26.97 -5.26 12.14
CA LEU A 855 26.07 -5.31 13.30
C LEU A 855 25.13 -6.53 13.28
N VAL A 856 24.93 -7.21 12.15
CA VAL A 856 24.12 -8.45 12.06
C VAL A 856 24.90 -9.66 12.56
N ASN A 857 26.20 -9.75 12.28
CA ASN A 857 27.07 -10.76 12.90
C ASN A 857 27.14 -10.58 14.42
N GLU A 858 27.04 -9.34 14.92
CA GLU A 858 26.88 -9.08 16.36
C GLU A 858 25.49 -9.39 16.94
N LYS A 859 24.48 -9.61 16.08
CA LYS A 859 23.06 -9.88 16.44
C LYS A 859 22.69 -11.37 16.40
N VAL A 860 23.59 -12.28 16.02
CA VAL A 860 23.33 -13.73 15.94
C VAL A 860 22.93 -14.35 17.28
N LYS A 861 23.21 -13.65 18.38
CA LYS A 861 22.58 -13.92 19.67
C LYS A 861 21.36 -13.03 19.76
N LYS A 862 20.14 -13.58 19.66
CA LYS A 862 18.91 -12.81 19.85
C LYS A 862 18.95 -12.22 21.27
N ILE A 863 19.39 -10.97 21.40
CA ILE A 863 19.45 -10.30 22.69
C ILE A 863 18.05 -9.79 23.00
N PHE A 864 17.41 -10.44 23.97
CA PHE A 864 16.11 -10.04 24.48
C PHE A 864 16.25 -9.11 25.68
N VAL A 865 15.23 -8.27 25.89
CA VAL A 865 15.05 -7.53 27.14
C VAL A 865 13.87 -8.10 27.89
N LEU A 866 14.10 -8.61 29.11
CA LEU A 866 13.02 -8.99 30.00
C LEU A 866 12.40 -7.72 30.60
N ASN A 867 11.20 -7.35 30.15
CA ASN A 867 10.55 -6.12 30.60
C ASN A 867 10.17 -6.22 32.09
N ASN A 868 10.31 -5.09 32.78
CA ASN A 868 9.93 -4.95 34.18
C ASN A 868 8.47 -5.36 34.43
N GLY A 869 8.20 -5.93 35.60
CA GLY A 869 6.86 -6.26 36.07
C GLY A 869 5.90 -5.08 36.05
N ASN A 870 6.39 -3.87 36.36
CA ASN A 870 5.64 -2.61 36.29
C ASN A 870 5.08 -2.32 34.89
N LEU A 871 5.72 -2.86 33.85
CA LEU A 871 5.34 -2.72 32.45
C LEU A 871 4.60 -3.96 31.91
N SER A 872 4.49 -5.01 32.71
CA SER A 872 3.87 -6.28 32.33
C SER A 872 2.37 -6.24 32.66
N GLY A 873 1.52 -6.69 31.74
CA GLY A 873 0.09 -6.85 31.99
C GLY A 873 -0.20 -7.94 33.03
N SER A 874 -1.49 -8.12 33.39
CA SER A 874 -1.88 -9.17 34.32
C SER A 874 -1.59 -10.57 33.76
N VAL A 875 -1.15 -11.47 34.64
CA VAL A 875 -0.73 -12.83 34.31
C VAL A 875 -1.63 -13.82 35.05
N SER A 876 -2.08 -14.88 34.37
CA SER A 876 -2.91 -15.90 35.01
C SER A 876 -2.04 -16.98 35.65
N PHE A 877 -2.24 -17.23 36.94
CA PHE A 877 -1.55 -18.28 37.68
C PHE A 877 -2.53 -18.91 38.69
N SER A 878 -2.62 -20.25 38.71
CA SER A 878 -3.54 -20.99 39.57
C SER A 878 -5.01 -20.51 39.49
N LYS A 879 -5.51 -20.24 38.27
CA LYS A 879 -6.87 -19.74 37.99
C LYS A 879 -7.20 -18.36 38.57
N GLN A 880 -6.18 -17.60 39.01
CA GLN A 880 -6.29 -16.22 39.47
C GLN A 880 -5.44 -15.30 38.60
N ASN A 881 -5.79 -14.01 38.53
CA ASN A 881 -5.00 -13.01 37.80
C ASN A 881 -4.12 -12.21 38.75
N TRP A 882 -2.85 -12.07 38.39
CA TRP A 882 -1.81 -11.45 39.20
C TRP A 882 -1.15 -10.29 38.46
N ILE A 883 -0.83 -9.22 39.19
CA ILE A 883 0.05 -8.14 38.76
C ILE A 883 1.34 -8.27 39.57
N VAL A 884 2.47 -8.37 38.88
CA VAL A 884 3.81 -8.49 39.46
C VAL A 884 4.52 -7.17 39.24
N TYR A 885 5.01 -6.50 40.28
CA TYR A 885 5.64 -5.18 40.17
C TYR A 885 6.94 -5.13 40.98
N ASN A 886 7.80 -4.16 40.70
CA ASN A 886 9.14 -3.98 41.28
C ASN A 886 10.11 -5.16 41.05
N THR A 887 10.07 -5.80 39.89
CA THR A 887 10.89 -6.99 39.58
C THR A 887 12.33 -6.70 39.14
N CYS A 888 12.81 -5.45 39.23
CA CYS A 888 14.11 -5.07 38.66
C CYS A 888 15.32 -5.86 39.20
N PRO A 889 15.37 -6.33 40.47
CA PRO A 889 16.46 -7.19 40.91
C PRO A 889 16.44 -8.54 40.17
N PHE A 890 15.27 -9.16 40.02
CA PHE A 890 15.11 -10.43 39.29
C PHE A 890 15.49 -10.27 37.82
N ASP A 891 14.95 -9.24 37.17
CA ASP A 891 15.18 -9.01 35.75
C ASP A 891 16.67 -8.73 35.48
N THR A 892 17.37 -8.03 36.39
CA THR A 892 18.82 -7.81 36.32
C THR A 892 19.62 -9.12 36.42
N ILE A 893 19.28 -10.02 37.36
CA ILE A 893 19.94 -11.33 37.50
C ILE A 893 19.76 -12.16 36.22
N VAL A 894 18.53 -12.26 35.74
CA VAL A 894 18.21 -12.98 34.51
C VAL A 894 19.03 -12.43 33.35
N GLN A 895 19.12 -11.11 33.21
CA GLN A 895 19.82 -10.49 32.08
C GLN A 895 21.33 -10.71 32.10
N VAL A 896 21.95 -10.68 33.28
CA VAL A 896 23.37 -11.03 33.42
C VAL A 896 23.61 -12.48 33.03
N LEU A 897 22.81 -13.42 33.54
CA LEU A 897 22.96 -14.86 33.24
C LEU A 897 22.66 -15.18 31.77
N PHE A 898 21.58 -14.62 31.23
CA PHE A 898 21.18 -14.75 29.83
C PHE A 898 22.27 -14.26 28.89
N HIS A 899 22.80 -13.05 29.12
CA HIS A 899 23.89 -12.52 28.29
C HIS A 899 25.15 -13.37 28.42
N SER A 900 25.46 -13.86 29.62
CA SER A 900 26.61 -14.74 29.85
C SER A 900 26.48 -16.05 29.08
N ALA A 901 25.30 -16.67 29.06
CA ALA A 901 25.04 -17.90 28.33
C ALA A 901 25.04 -17.70 26.81
N LEU A 902 24.67 -16.50 26.35
CA LEU A 902 24.88 -16.13 24.97
C LEU A 902 26.38 -16.04 24.67
N GLU A 903 27.16 -15.34 25.50
CA GLU A 903 28.59 -15.10 25.27
C GLU A 903 29.49 -16.33 25.43
N HIS A 904 29.22 -17.21 26.39
CA HIS A 904 30.15 -18.27 26.82
C HIS A 904 29.59 -19.68 26.58
N PRO A 905 30.11 -20.45 25.60
CA PRO A 905 29.59 -21.79 25.26
C PRO A 905 29.59 -22.78 26.43
N ASN A 906 30.67 -22.86 27.22
CA ASN A 906 30.74 -23.77 28.36
C ASN A 906 29.69 -23.44 29.43
N PHE A 907 29.43 -22.14 29.63
CA PHE A 907 28.38 -21.71 30.55
C PHE A 907 26.98 -21.94 30.00
N HIS A 908 26.79 -21.81 28.67
CA HIS A 908 25.55 -22.20 28.00
C HIS A 908 25.24 -23.69 28.20
N GLU A 909 26.24 -24.55 28.02
CA GLU A 909 26.11 -25.99 28.22
C GLU A 909 25.78 -26.32 29.69
N PHE A 910 26.53 -25.74 30.63
CA PHE A 910 26.26 -25.88 32.07
C PHE A 910 24.84 -25.46 32.45
N LEU A 911 24.38 -24.33 31.93
CA LEU A 911 23.04 -23.81 32.19
C LEU A 911 21.96 -24.74 31.63
N THR A 912 22.12 -25.21 30.39
CA THR A 912 21.10 -26.01 29.68
C THR A 912 21.01 -27.45 30.18
N GLN A 913 22.11 -28.04 30.68
CA GLN A 913 22.12 -29.38 31.27
C GLN A 913 21.61 -29.42 32.71
N SER A 914 21.51 -28.27 33.37
CA SER A 914 21.10 -28.17 34.76
C SER A 914 19.58 -28.24 34.95
N ASN A 915 19.15 -28.84 36.06
CA ASN A 915 17.74 -28.97 36.42
C ASN A 915 17.18 -27.81 37.26
N ILE A 916 18.00 -26.80 37.51
CA ILE A 916 17.69 -25.68 38.41
C ILE A 916 16.56 -24.80 37.83
N PRO A 917 15.53 -24.42 38.62
CA PRO A 917 14.35 -23.72 38.11
C PRO A 917 14.65 -22.43 37.34
N VAL A 918 15.58 -21.59 37.82
CA VAL A 918 15.96 -20.34 37.14
C VAL A 918 16.73 -20.59 35.83
N PHE A 919 17.50 -21.68 35.73
CA PHE A 919 18.20 -22.06 34.50
C PHE A 919 17.24 -22.65 33.45
N LYS A 920 16.21 -23.39 33.88
CA LYS A 920 15.10 -23.78 33.00
C LYS A 920 14.37 -22.56 32.43
N PHE A 921 14.04 -21.59 33.30
CA PHE A 921 13.46 -20.32 32.87
C PHE A 921 14.35 -19.58 31.86
N LEU A 922 15.67 -19.53 32.09
CA LEU A 922 16.62 -18.91 31.16
C LEU A 922 16.68 -19.65 29.82
N THR A 923 16.65 -20.98 29.82
CA THR A 923 16.57 -21.79 28.60
C THR A 923 15.30 -21.48 27.80
N ASP A 924 14.14 -21.42 28.47
CA ASP A 924 12.89 -21.02 27.82
C ASP A 924 12.94 -19.59 27.27
N PHE A 925 13.54 -18.66 28.03
CA PHE A 925 13.68 -17.26 27.64
C PHE A 925 14.62 -17.09 26.45
N MET A 926 15.73 -17.84 26.40
CA MET A 926 16.63 -17.88 25.24
C MET A 926 15.93 -18.34 23.97
N ASN A 927 15.05 -19.34 24.09
CA ASN A 927 14.35 -19.92 22.95
C ASN A 927 13.18 -19.06 22.45
N SER A 928 12.42 -18.45 23.37
CA SER A 928 11.13 -17.82 23.04
C SER A 928 11.07 -16.30 23.22
N GLY A 929 12.05 -15.69 23.89
CA GLY A 929 12.04 -14.26 24.22
C GLY A 929 10.87 -13.85 25.13
N PRO A 930 10.61 -12.54 25.31
CA PRO A 930 9.53 -12.05 26.15
C PRO A 930 8.17 -12.50 25.60
N SER A 931 7.43 -13.29 26.37
CA SER A 931 6.12 -13.81 25.99
C SER A 931 5.25 -14.00 27.23
N LYS A 932 3.92 -14.13 27.04
CA LYS A 932 2.98 -14.39 28.14
C LYS A 932 3.41 -15.61 28.99
N LYS A 933 3.87 -16.68 28.34
CA LYS A 933 4.36 -17.90 29.00
C LYS A 933 5.63 -17.65 29.82
N ILE A 934 6.54 -16.80 29.34
CA ILE A 934 7.71 -16.39 30.13
C ILE A 934 7.28 -15.58 31.35
N TYR A 935 6.33 -14.67 31.23
CA TYR A 935 5.84 -13.91 32.38
C TYR A 935 5.09 -14.79 33.40
N GLU A 936 4.37 -15.83 32.95
CA GLU A 936 3.79 -16.87 33.81
C GLU A 936 4.87 -17.65 34.56
N LYS A 937 5.95 -18.04 33.88
CA LYS A 937 7.09 -18.72 34.52
C LYS A 937 7.84 -17.80 35.49
N ARG A 938 8.01 -16.51 35.17
CA ARG A 938 8.57 -15.53 36.11
C ARG A 938 7.74 -15.45 37.39
N LEU A 939 6.42 -15.36 37.26
CA LEU A 939 5.52 -15.38 38.40
C LEU A 939 5.65 -16.69 39.19
N SER A 940 5.78 -17.85 38.53
CA SER A 940 5.98 -19.12 39.24
C SER A 940 7.27 -19.19 40.09
N LEU A 941 8.33 -18.45 39.69
CA LEU A 941 9.57 -18.35 40.44
C LEU A 941 9.48 -17.34 41.59
N LEU A 942 8.82 -16.21 41.38
CA LEU A 942 8.73 -15.13 42.37
C LEU A 942 7.63 -15.35 43.40
N HIS A 943 6.52 -15.98 43.01
CA HIS A 943 5.34 -16.15 43.86
C HIS A 943 5.66 -16.82 45.21
N PRO A 944 6.42 -17.93 45.29
CA PRO A 944 6.77 -18.55 46.57
C PRO A 944 7.63 -17.67 47.48
N LEU A 945 8.33 -16.67 46.92
CA LEU A 945 9.29 -15.83 47.66
C LEU A 945 8.62 -14.64 48.36
N TYR A 946 7.51 -14.13 47.83
CA TYR A 946 6.85 -12.91 48.31
C TYR A 946 5.40 -13.12 48.78
N ILE A 947 4.89 -14.37 48.78
CA ILE A 947 3.58 -14.65 49.34
C ILE A 947 3.61 -14.48 50.87
N GLY A 948 2.84 -13.52 51.40
CA GLY A 948 2.81 -13.20 52.84
C GLY A 948 3.46 -11.86 53.23
N THR A 949 4.10 -11.14 52.30
CA THR A 949 4.35 -9.71 52.50
C THR A 949 2.99 -8.98 52.49
N ASN A 950 2.73 -8.06 53.42
CA ASN A 950 1.42 -7.46 53.75
C ASN A 950 0.67 -6.69 52.61
N ASP A 951 0.98 -6.92 51.34
CA ASP A 951 0.46 -6.20 50.16
C ASP A 951 -0.59 -6.99 49.36
N GLY A 952 -1.26 -7.97 49.97
CA GLY A 952 -2.42 -8.67 49.40
C GLY A 952 -3.67 -7.77 49.29
N LYS A 953 -3.56 -6.60 48.67
CA LYS A 953 -4.70 -5.73 48.35
C LYS A 953 -5.30 -6.19 47.03
N LEU A 954 -6.57 -6.59 47.06
CA LEU A 954 -7.37 -6.80 45.85
C LEU A 954 -7.52 -5.46 45.11
N GLN A 955 -6.93 -5.35 43.92
CA GLN A 955 -7.09 -4.17 43.08
C GLN A 955 -8.12 -4.46 41.98
N LYS A 956 -9.19 -3.65 41.93
CA LYS A 956 -10.13 -3.66 40.80
C LYS A 956 -9.51 -2.87 39.66
N ILE A 957 -9.22 -3.54 38.55
CA ILE A 957 -8.82 -2.87 37.31
C ILE A 957 -10.08 -2.65 36.47
N SER A 958 -10.37 -1.38 36.16
CA SER A 958 -11.30 -1.02 35.09
C SER A 958 -10.49 -0.69 33.84
N ASP A 959 -10.59 -1.53 32.81
CA ASP A 959 -10.05 -1.18 31.50
C ASP A 959 -10.85 0.00 30.93
N LYS A 960 -10.14 1.05 30.50
CA LYS A 960 -10.72 2.16 29.71
C LYS A 960 -11.20 1.62 28.36
N GLY A 961 -12.38 1.01 28.35
CA GLY A 961 -13.02 0.45 27.15
C GLY A 961 -13.87 -0.80 27.37
N SER A 962 -13.85 -1.45 28.54
CA SER A 962 -14.61 -2.67 28.80
C SER A 962 -15.44 -2.59 30.08
N LYS A 963 -16.72 -3.02 30.03
CA LYS A 963 -17.68 -2.99 31.15
C LYS A 963 -17.46 -4.11 32.19
N SER A 964 -16.34 -4.83 32.17
CA SER A 964 -16.06 -5.92 33.11
C SER A 964 -14.84 -5.61 33.96
N SER A 965 -15.03 -5.41 35.27
CA SER A 965 -13.93 -5.25 36.23
C SER A 965 -13.36 -6.62 36.62
N VAL A 966 -12.11 -6.89 36.26
CA VAL A 966 -11.42 -8.12 36.66
C VAL A 966 -10.70 -7.87 37.99
N LEU A 967 -10.97 -8.69 39.00
CA LEU A 967 -10.24 -8.69 40.27
C LEU A 967 -8.85 -9.29 40.04
N CYS A 968 -7.80 -8.51 40.31
CA CYS A 968 -6.42 -8.97 40.24
C CYS A 968 -5.76 -8.87 41.63
N GLN A 969 -4.92 -9.83 41.96
CA GLN A 969 -4.03 -9.77 43.12
C GLN A 969 -2.69 -9.14 42.72
N THR A 970 -2.03 -8.49 43.66
CA THR A 970 -0.76 -7.79 43.42
C THR A 970 0.36 -8.41 44.24
N ILE A 971 1.56 -8.53 43.66
CA ILE A 971 2.76 -9.01 44.35
C ILE A 971 3.90 -8.01 44.15
N ASN A 972 4.45 -7.51 45.26
CA ASN A 972 5.58 -6.60 45.29
C ASN A 972 6.89 -7.39 45.36
N CYS A 973 7.71 -7.34 44.31
CA CYS A 973 8.95 -8.10 44.22
C CYS A 973 10.20 -7.25 44.50
N GLN A 974 10.04 -6.12 45.21
CA GLN A 974 11.18 -5.31 45.62
C GLN A 974 12.09 -6.09 46.57
N ASP A 975 13.37 -6.23 46.20
CA ASP A 975 14.33 -7.03 46.96
C ASP A 975 15.77 -6.52 46.79
N ASN A 976 16.66 -6.94 47.69
CA ASN A 976 18.09 -6.82 47.53
C ASN A 976 18.62 -7.91 46.59
N ILE A 977 19.41 -7.51 45.59
CA ILE A 977 19.87 -8.43 44.55
C ILE A 977 20.71 -9.59 45.07
N ILE A 978 21.44 -9.42 46.19
CA ILE A 978 22.27 -10.46 46.80
C ILE A 978 21.41 -11.50 47.50
N ASN A 979 20.37 -11.06 48.22
CA ASN A 979 19.42 -11.99 48.86
C ASN A 979 18.67 -12.78 47.80
N LEU A 980 18.20 -12.10 46.75
CA LEU A 980 17.51 -12.76 45.65
C LEU A 980 18.43 -13.74 44.90
N TRP A 981 19.69 -13.38 44.65
CA TRP A 981 20.68 -14.28 44.05
C TRP A 981 20.88 -15.54 44.89
N LYS A 982 21.11 -15.39 46.21
CA LYS A 982 21.28 -16.51 47.13
C LYS A 982 20.07 -17.45 47.10
N THR A 983 18.86 -16.91 47.05
CA THR A 983 17.62 -17.70 47.05
C THR A 983 17.40 -18.43 45.71
N LEU A 984 17.56 -17.74 44.59
CA LEU A 984 17.31 -18.30 43.25
C LEU A 984 18.38 -19.31 42.82
N LEU A 985 19.62 -19.13 43.29
CA LEU A 985 20.79 -19.87 42.83
C LEU A 985 21.48 -20.64 43.98
N GLN A 986 20.76 -20.96 45.05
CA GLN A 986 21.30 -21.69 46.21
C GLN A 986 21.91 -23.06 45.84
N GLU A 987 21.40 -23.69 44.78
CA GLU A 987 21.86 -24.98 44.26
C GLU A 987 22.96 -24.84 43.18
N VAL A 988 23.25 -23.62 42.71
CA VAL A 988 24.33 -23.37 41.75
C VAL A 988 25.64 -23.24 42.52
N PRO A 989 26.60 -24.17 42.34
CA PRO A 989 27.84 -24.09 43.07
C PRO A 989 28.72 -23.00 42.44
N GLY A 990 28.94 -21.89 43.15
CA GLY A 990 29.99 -20.93 42.79
C GLY A 990 31.36 -21.42 43.27
N VAL A 991 31.42 -21.72 44.56
CA VAL A 991 32.54 -22.43 45.21
C VAL A 991 31.97 -23.53 46.10
N LEU A 992 32.56 -24.73 46.06
CA LEU A 992 32.28 -25.80 47.03
C LEU A 992 33.28 -25.70 48.19
N GLU A 993 32.77 -25.60 49.41
CA GLU A 993 33.54 -25.65 50.66
C GLU A 993 33.41 -27.05 51.27
N GLU A 994 34.50 -27.83 51.26
CA GLU A 994 34.59 -29.13 51.93
C GLU A 994 35.31 -28.97 53.26
N MET A 995 34.70 -29.45 54.34
CA MET A 995 35.27 -29.38 55.69
C MET A 995 35.52 -30.78 56.21
N THR A 996 36.71 -31.05 56.74
CA THR A 996 37.05 -32.34 57.35
C THR A 996 37.76 -32.15 58.69
N CYS A 997 37.28 -32.81 59.75
CA CYS A 997 37.87 -32.78 61.08
C CYS A 997 39.04 -33.76 61.21
N SER A 998 40.12 -33.32 61.87
CA SER A 998 41.30 -34.14 62.18
C SER A 998 41.10 -35.10 63.36
N ASN A 999 40.07 -34.91 64.19
CA ASN A 999 39.78 -35.83 65.29
C ASN A 999 39.07 -37.09 64.75
N PRO A 1000 39.69 -38.28 64.80
CA PRO A 1000 39.12 -39.51 64.26
C PRO A 1000 37.78 -39.90 64.89
N GLY A 1001 37.58 -39.57 66.18
CA GLY A 1001 36.32 -39.83 66.90
C GLY A 1001 35.19 -38.86 66.56
N CYS A 1002 35.47 -37.79 65.81
CA CYS A 1002 34.46 -36.81 65.42
C CYS A 1002 33.77 -37.14 64.08
N GLY A 1003 34.49 -37.76 63.14
CA GLY A 1003 33.95 -38.15 61.82
C GLY A 1003 33.37 -37.02 60.95
N TYR A 1004 33.49 -35.75 61.37
CA TYR A 1004 32.79 -34.63 60.74
C TYR A 1004 33.36 -34.31 59.36
N SER A 1005 32.58 -34.61 58.32
CA SER A 1005 32.82 -34.24 56.93
C SER A 1005 31.54 -33.64 56.33
N TYR A 1006 31.60 -32.43 55.80
CA TYR A 1006 30.45 -31.73 55.23
C TYR A 1006 30.86 -30.93 54.00
N THR A 1007 29.99 -30.88 52.99
CA THR A 1007 30.19 -30.07 51.79
C THR A 1007 29.12 -28.98 51.75
N LYS A 1008 29.54 -27.73 51.59
CA LYS A 1008 28.67 -26.56 51.53
C LYS A 1008 28.83 -25.83 50.20
N ILE A 1009 27.72 -25.41 49.61
CA ILE A 1009 27.70 -24.54 48.43
C ILE A 1009 27.83 -23.08 48.89
N LEU A 1010 28.77 -22.36 48.29
CA LEU A 1010 28.92 -20.91 48.43
C LEU A 1010 28.50 -20.25 47.11
N PRO A 1011 27.25 -19.76 47.01
CA PRO A 1011 26.73 -19.12 45.79
C PRO A 1011 27.22 -17.67 45.61
N VAL A 1012 27.76 -17.06 46.67
CA VAL A 1012 28.25 -15.67 46.69
C VAL A 1012 29.58 -15.62 47.41
N LEU A 1013 30.56 -14.93 46.83
CA LEU A 1013 31.84 -14.60 47.43
C LEU A 1013 31.83 -13.16 47.96
N PHE A 1014 32.53 -12.95 49.06
CA PHE A 1014 32.67 -11.65 49.70
C PHE A 1014 34.12 -11.18 49.61
N VAL A 1015 34.30 -9.87 49.53
CA VAL A 1015 35.62 -9.24 49.45
C VAL A 1015 35.97 -8.57 50.77
N ASN A 1016 37.25 -8.32 50.98
CA ASN A 1016 37.69 -7.44 52.06
C ASN A 1016 37.40 -5.97 51.69
N HIS A 1017 36.34 -5.40 52.27
CA HIS A 1017 35.90 -4.02 52.02
C HIS A 1017 37.05 -3.02 52.21
N ASN A 1018 37.92 -3.23 53.20
CA ASN A 1018 39.03 -2.31 53.48
C ASN A 1018 40.07 -2.26 52.35
N VAL A 1019 40.28 -3.37 51.63
CA VAL A 1019 41.19 -3.42 50.48
C VAL A 1019 40.61 -2.59 49.34
N ILE A 1020 39.32 -2.76 49.03
CA ILE A 1020 38.62 -1.98 48.00
C ILE A 1020 38.56 -0.50 48.39
N ILE A 1021 38.30 -0.18 49.66
CA ILE A 1021 38.24 1.21 50.15
C ILE A 1021 39.58 1.93 49.97
N LYS A 1022 40.70 1.23 50.20
CA LYS A 1022 42.05 1.80 50.10
C LYS A 1022 42.63 1.82 48.69
N LYS A 1023 42.33 0.79 47.87
CA LYS A 1023 43.02 0.54 46.59
C LYS A 1023 42.11 0.56 45.36
N GLY A 1024 40.80 0.74 45.56
CA GLY A 1024 39.81 0.72 44.48
C GLY A 1024 39.46 -0.69 44.00
N PHE A 1025 38.52 -0.75 43.05
CA PHE A 1025 37.99 -2.00 42.51
C PHE A 1025 38.97 -2.75 41.60
N SER A 1026 40.01 -2.09 41.08
CA SER A 1026 41.09 -2.76 40.33
C SER A 1026 41.86 -3.78 41.15
N SER A 1027 41.79 -3.68 42.49
CA SER A 1027 42.37 -4.64 43.43
C SER A 1027 41.41 -5.77 43.82
N LEU A 1028 40.35 -6.04 43.05
CA LEU A 1028 39.32 -7.02 43.39
C LEU A 1028 39.86 -8.43 43.65
N GLU A 1029 40.76 -8.93 42.79
CA GLU A 1029 41.38 -10.25 42.99
C GLU A 1029 42.13 -10.34 44.33
N LYS A 1030 42.88 -9.29 44.67
CA LYS A 1030 43.57 -9.18 45.96
C LYS A 1030 42.59 -9.02 47.14
N ALA A 1031 41.44 -8.38 46.93
CA ALA A 1031 40.44 -8.18 47.95
C ALA A 1031 39.63 -9.46 48.25
N LEU A 1032 39.51 -10.38 47.29
CA LEU A 1032 38.93 -11.71 47.53
C LEU A 1032 39.78 -12.54 48.49
N ASP A 1033 41.11 -12.38 48.45
CA ASP A 1033 42.08 -13.11 49.28
C ASP A 1033 41.80 -14.63 49.28
N PHE A 1034 41.56 -15.19 48.09
CA PHE A 1034 41.04 -16.55 47.94
C PHE A 1034 42.13 -17.60 48.18
N HIS A 1035 41.86 -18.52 49.10
CA HIS A 1035 42.74 -19.65 49.41
C HIS A 1035 42.06 -20.98 49.11
N ALA A 1036 42.67 -21.81 48.24
CA ALA A 1036 42.14 -23.13 47.90
C ALA A 1036 42.04 -24.08 49.12
N LYS A 1037 42.85 -23.83 50.17
CA LYS A 1037 42.89 -24.65 51.37
C LYS A 1037 43.28 -23.83 52.60
N ILE A 1038 42.52 -24.00 53.68
CA ILE A 1038 42.77 -23.38 54.99
C ILE A 1038 42.90 -24.47 56.04
N PHE A 1039 43.95 -24.41 56.85
CA PHE A 1039 44.25 -25.37 57.91
C PHE A 1039 43.92 -24.83 59.30
N ASN A 1040 43.88 -25.71 60.29
CA ASN A 1040 43.82 -25.37 61.72
C ASN A 1040 42.59 -24.58 62.18
N VAL A 1041 41.48 -24.65 61.45
CA VAL A 1041 40.21 -24.04 61.87
C VAL A 1041 39.62 -24.83 63.04
N SER A 1042 39.07 -24.20 64.07
CA SER A 1042 38.48 -24.95 65.20
C SER A 1042 37.23 -25.73 64.75
N CYS A 1043 37.11 -27.01 65.14
CA CYS A 1043 35.94 -27.81 64.77
C CYS A 1043 34.67 -27.32 65.45
N SER A 1044 33.66 -26.97 64.65
CA SER A 1044 32.35 -26.51 65.14
C SER A 1044 31.60 -27.58 65.95
N LEU A 1045 31.79 -28.86 65.64
CA LEU A 1045 31.09 -29.96 66.30
C LEU A 1045 31.76 -30.39 67.62
N CYS A 1046 33.02 -30.83 67.57
CA CYS A 1046 33.69 -31.39 68.75
C CYS A 1046 34.52 -30.38 69.57
N LYS A 1047 34.78 -29.18 69.02
CA LYS A 1047 35.62 -28.10 69.61
C LYS A 1047 37.07 -28.48 69.99
N SER A 1048 37.42 -29.77 69.99
CA SER A 1048 38.74 -30.31 70.34
C SER A 1048 39.60 -30.67 69.12
N GLY A 1049 38.98 -30.91 67.96
CA GLY A 1049 39.67 -31.18 66.69
C GLY A 1049 39.94 -29.93 65.86
N LYS A 1050 40.94 -30.00 64.97
CA LYS A 1050 41.20 -29.00 63.92
C LYS A 1050 40.52 -29.42 62.60
N GLN A 1051 39.87 -28.49 61.92
CA GLN A 1051 39.27 -28.67 60.60
C GLN A 1051 40.21 -28.17 59.51
N THR A 1052 40.31 -28.95 58.44
CA THR A 1052 40.84 -28.49 57.15
C THR A 1052 39.65 -28.12 56.27
N ARG A 1053 39.69 -26.94 55.65
CA ARG A 1053 38.69 -26.48 54.69
C ARG A 1053 39.31 -26.44 53.31
N ARG A 1054 38.68 -27.06 52.32
CA ARG A 1054 39.06 -26.97 50.90
C ARG A 1054 37.98 -26.20 50.14
N TYR A 1055 38.41 -25.32 49.26
CA TYR A 1055 37.55 -24.50 48.43
C TYR A 1055 37.80 -24.83 46.97
N THR A 1056 36.74 -25.26 46.28
CA THR A 1056 36.80 -25.66 44.86
C THR A 1056 35.90 -24.73 44.05
N PRO A 1057 36.49 -23.76 43.32
CA PRO A 1057 35.75 -22.93 42.37
C PRO A 1057 35.11 -23.76 41.23
N LYS A 1058 34.00 -23.26 40.69
CA LYS A 1058 33.16 -23.96 39.69
C LYS A 1058 32.92 -23.11 38.45
N GLU A 1059 31.97 -23.48 37.60
CA GLU A 1059 31.77 -22.95 36.24
C GLU A 1059 31.51 -21.43 36.20
N CYS A 1060 30.95 -20.87 37.27
CA CYS A 1060 30.74 -19.44 37.43
C CYS A 1060 30.89 -18.99 38.87
N ILE A 1061 31.23 -17.72 39.09
CA ILE A 1061 31.32 -17.11 40.42
C ILE A 1061 30.60 -15.77 40.45
N PHE A 1062 29.96 -15.47 41.57
CA PHE A 1062 29.33 -14.20 41.83
C PHE A 1062 29.93 -13.56 43.07
N ILE A 1063 30.34 -12.30 42.97
CA ILE A 1063 31.02 -11.56 44.03
C ILE A 1063 30.17 -10.37 44.43
N GLU A 1064 29.93 -10.22 45.72
CA GLU A 1064 29.18 -9.11 46.32
C GLU A 1064 30.07 -7.86 46.43
N LEU A 1065 29.53 -6.69 46.04
CA LEU A 1065 30.28 -5.43 45.90
C LEU A 1065 29.54 -4.18 46.42
N ASP A 1066 28.47 -4.30 47.21
CA ASP A 1066 27.85 -3.16 47.94
C ASP A 1066 28.77 -2.71 49.10
N ILE A 1067 29.90 -2.11 48.72
CA ILE A 1067 30.94 -1.64 49.64
C ILE A 1067 30.57 -0.25 50.15
N ARG A 1068 30.35 -0.12 51.47
CA ARG A 1068 30.05 1.14 52.15
C ARG A 1068 31.18 1.55 53.08
N GLY A 1069 31.47 2.86 53.18
CA GLY A 1069 32.52 3.40 54.04
C GLY A 1069 32.15 3.37 55.53
N SER A 1070 30.85 3.43 55.85
CA SER A 1070 30.31 3.21 57.19
C SER A 1070 28.88 2.67 57.14
N SER A 1071 28.38 2.15 58.25
CA SER A 1071 26.98 1.69 58.37
C SER A 1071 25.93 2.80 58.23
N LYS A 1072 26.35 4.08 58.25
CA LYS A 1072 25.46 5.26 58.12
C LYS A 1072 25.38 5.80 56.69
N GLU A 1073 26.21 5.32 55.76
CA GLU A 1073 26.18 5.77 54.36
C GLU A 1073 25.01 5.13 53.59
N SER A 1074 24.23 5.98 52.92
CA SER A 1074 23.04 5.59 52.15
C SER A 1074 23.37 5.04 50.76
N SER A 1075 24.60 5.26 50.25
CA SER A 1075 25.07 4.86 48.93
C SER A 1075 26.39 4.13 49.00
N GLY A 1076 26.53 3.04 48.25
CA GLY A 1076 27.77 2.29 48.11
C GLY A 1076 28.81 3.01 47.24
N ARG A 1077 30.03 2.50 47.27
CA ARG A 1077 31.16 3.05 46.52
C ARG A 1077 30.95 2.85 45.01
N THR A 1078 31.25 3.88 44.24
CA THR A 1078 31.16 3.85 42.77
C THR A 1078 32.49 3.54 42.10
N CYS A 1079 32.44 3.00 40.89
CA CYS A 1079 33.60 2.78 40.02
C CYS A 1079 33.22 2.94 38.54
N THR A 1080 34.22 2.99 37.66
CA THR A 1080 34.00 2.81 36.22
C THR A 1080 34.00 1.32 35.83
N LEU A 1081 33.32 0.95 34.74
CA LEU A 1081 33.34 -0.43 34.24
C LEU A 1081 34.77 -0.94 33.96
N SER A 1082 35.68 -0.07 33.53
CA SER A 1082 37.10 -0.39 33.28
C SER A 1082 37.92 -0.66 34.54
N GLU A 1083 37.47 -0.20 35.72
CA GLU A 1083 38.16 -0.47 36.99
C GLU A 1083 37.91 -1.89 37.51
N LEU A 1084 36.85 -2.55 37.06
CA LEU A 1084 36.58 -3.95 37.40
C LEU A 1084 37.51 -4.87 36.59
N PRO A 1085 38.27 -5.79 37.23
CA PRO A 1085 39.19 -6.64 36.51
C PRO A 1085 38.50 -7.45 35.41
N ALA A 1086 39.03 -7.36 34.19
CA ALA A 1086 38.51 -8.10 33.05
C ALA A 1086 38.59 -9.63 33.24
N LYS A 1087 39.58 -10.06 34.02
CA LYS A 1087 39.81 -11.45 34.41
C LYS A 1087 40.25 -11.47 35.88
N ILE A 1088 39.93 -12.56 36.57
CA ILE A 1088 40.49 -12.87 37.89
C ILE A 1088 40.96 -14.32 37.91
N THR A 1089 41.96 -14.61 38.73
CA THR A 1089 42.50 -15.97 38.88
C THR A 1089 42.24 -16.51 40.28
N LEU A 1090 41.65 -17.71 40.37
CA LEU A 1090 41.43 -18.41 41.62
C LEU A 1090 42.22 -19.72 41.64
N LYS A 1091 42.94 -19.98 42.74
CA LYS A 1091 43.69 -21.23 42.92
C LYS A 1091 42.75 -22.38 43.26
N ALA A 1092 42.95 -23.53 42.64
CA ALA A 1092 42.22 -24.77 42.97
C ALA A 1092 43.19 -25.95 43.13
N HIS A 1093 42.71 -27.05 43.72
CA HIS A 1093 43.43 -28.33 43.77
C HIS A 1093 42.93 -29.27 42.68
N ASN A 1094 43.84 -29.90 41.94
CA ASN A 1094 43.50 -31.04 41.11
C ASN A 1094 43.47 -32.34 41.95
N LYS A 1095 42.99 -33.46 41.37
CA LYS A 1095 42.90 -34.79 41.99
C LYS A 1095 44.25 -35.27 42.58
N ASP A 1096 45.36 -34.83 42.01
CA ASP A 1096 46.73 -35.14 42.48
C ASP A 1096 47.29 -34.12 43.49
N ALA A 1097 46.44 -33.28 44.08
CA ALA A 1097 46.79 -32.23 45.04
C ALA A 1097 47.72 -31.10 44.51
N ILE A 1098 47.96 -31.04 43.20
CA ILE A 1098 48.69 -29.95 42.53
C ILE A 1098 47.81 -28.70 42.45
N TYR A 1099 48.40 -27.53 42.68
CA TYR A 1099 47.73 -26.24 42.50
C TYR A 1099 47.56 -25.93 41.01
N ILE A 1100 46.33 -25.63 40.61
CA ILE A 1100 46.00 -25.11 39.28
C ILE A 1100 45.38 -23.72 39.41
N ASP A 1101 45.69 -22.85 38.44
CA ASP A 1101 45.14 -21.51 38.36
C ASP A 1101 43.91 -21.53 37.43
N LEU A 1102 42.73 -21.32 37.99
CA LEU A 1102 41.48 -21.22 37.25
C LEU A 1102 41.24 -19.75 36.88
N CYS A 1103 41.19 -19.44 35.58
CA CYS A 1103 40.98 -18.09 35.08
C CYS A 1103 39.49 -17.84 34.81
N TYR A 1104 38.97 -16.75 35.36
CA TYR A 1104 37.58 -16.35 35.24
C TYR A 1104 37.47 -15.03 34.49
N ARG A 1105 36.57 -14.93 33.51
CA ARG A 1105 36.31 -13.69 32.76
C ARG A 1105 35.08 -12.97 33.31
N LEU A 1106 35.20 -11.64 33.45
CA LEU A 1106 34.07 -10.77 33.81
C LEU A 1106 33.03 -10.78 32.70
N SER A 1107 31.81 -11.21 33.03
CA SER A 1107 30.70 -11.34 32.07
C SER A 1107 29.58 -10.34 32.33
N GLY A 1108 29.29 -10.02 33.60
CA GLY A 1108 28.28 -9.01 33.91
C GLY A 1108 28.39 -8.37 35.29
N VAL A 1109 27.72 -7.23 35.45
CA VAL A 1109 27.68 -6.40 36.66
C VAL A 1109 26.24 -6.03 36.95
N ALA A 1110 25.79 -6.34 38.15
CA ALA A 1110 24.54 -5.86 38.71
C ALA A 1110 24.81 -4.55 39.45
N ALA A 1111 24.20 -3.47 38.99
CA ALA A 1111 24.40 -2.13 39.54
C ALA A 1111 23.07 -1.53 40.01
N TYR A 1112 23.14 -0.67 41.02
CA TYR A 1112 21.98 0.00 41.58
C TYR A 1112 22.12 1.52 41.42
N ASP A 1113 21.06 2.16 40.92
CA ASP A 1113 21.02 3.62 40.78
C ASP A 1113 19.57 4.12 40.89
N VAL A 1114 19.36 5.20 41.66
CA VAL A 1114 18.05 5.87 41.91
C VAL A 1114 16.87 4.90 42.10
N GLY A 1115 16.97 3.91 43.01
CA GLY A 1115 15.85 3.01 43.29
C GLY A 1115 15.66 1.86 42.31
N HIS A 1116 16.57 1.70 41.33
CA HIS A 1116 16.42 0.75 40.23
C HIS A 1116 17.70 -0.04 39.96
N TYR A 1117 17.56 -1.31 39.58
CA TYR A 1117 18.69 -2.15 39.20
C TYR A 1117 18.92 -2.15 37.68
N PHE A 1118 20.19 -2.19 37.30
CA PHE A 1118 20.65 -2.26 35.92
C PHE A 1118 21.62 -3.43 35.76
N ALA A 1119 21.53 -4.14 34.63
CA ALA A 1119 22.53 -5.13 34.24
C ALA A 1119 23.49 -4.52 33.21
N TYR A 1120 24.78 -4.48 33.53
CA TYR A 1120 25.85 -4.14 32.59
C TYR A 1120 26.55 -5.44 32.19
N CYS A 1121 26.44 -5.83 30.93
CA CYS A 1121 27.02 -7.09 30.45
C CYS A 1121 28.15 -6.81 29.47
N ARG A 1122 29.22 -7.61 29.56
CA ARG A 1122 30.44 -7.47 28.77
C ARG A 1122 30.49 -8.58 27.72
N LYS A 1123 30.67 -8.20 26.45
CA LYS A 1123 30.90 -9.18 25.38
C LYS A 1123 32.32 -9.77 25.46
N ILE A 1124 32.53 -10.91 24.79
CA ILE A 1124 33.88 -11.46 24.59
C ILE A 1124 34.82 -10.44 23.91
N SER A 1125 34.28 -9.61 23.00
CA SER A 1125 35.03 -8.53 22.33
C SER A 1125 35.48 -7.39 23.26
N GLY A 1126 35.01 -7.37 24.51
CA GLY A 1126 35.31 -6.32 25.48
C GLY A 1126 34.34 -5.13 25.48
N SER A 1127 33.42 -5.06 24.51
CA SER A 1127 32.35 -4.04 24.48
C SER A 1127 31.28 -4.27 25.56
N TRP A 1128 30.64 -3.20 26.02
CA TRP A 1128 29.64 -3.24 27.10
C TRP A 1128 28.23 -2.89 26.61
N LYS A 1129 27.24 -3.57 27.19
CA LYS A 1129 25.81 -3.30 27.01
C LYS A 1129 25.12 -3.10 28.36
N LYS A 1130 24.38 -2.01 28.48
CA LYS A 1130 23.48 -1.72 29.59
C LYS A 1130 22.08 -2.20 29.27
N PHE A 1131 21.50 -2.98 30.18
CA PHE A 1131 20.13 -3.45 30.15
C PHE A 1131 19.35 -2.71 31.23
N ASN A 1132 18.34 -1.97 30.77
CA ASN A 1132 17.31 -1.36 31.60
C ASN A 1132 15.99 -2.05 31.24
N ASP A 1133 15.43 -2.82 32.16
CA ASP A 1133 14.15 -3.53 32.03
C ASP A 1133 12.93 -2.59 31.85
N LEU A 1134 13.08 -1.28 32.08
CA LEU A 1134 12.09 -0.27 31.73
C LEU A 1134 12.15 0.16 30.26
N LYS A 1135 13.18 -0.26 29.51
CA LYS A 1135 13.38 0.06 28.08
C LYS A 1135 13.23 -1.20 27.22
N VAL A 1136 12.78 -1.02 25.98
CA VAL A 1136 12.54 -2.13 25.03
C VAL A 1136 13.84 -2.67 24.42
N LYS A 1137 14.95 -1.93 24.50
CA LYS A 1137 16.24 -2.30 23.88
C LYS A 1137 17.42 -2.00 24.83
N PRO A 1138 18.50 -2.79 24.77
CA PRO A 1138 19.74 -2.50 25.48
C PRO A 1138 20.51 -1.34 24.84
N GLU A 1139 21.36 -0.69 25.62
CA GLU A 1139 22.15 0.48 25.24
C GLU A 1139 23.64 0.12 25.24
N PHE A 1140 24.40 0.59 24.24
CA PHE A 1140 25.86 0.48 24.30
C PHE A 1140 26.41 1.51 25.28
N VAL A 1141 27.40 1.11 26.07
CA VAL A 1141 28.02 1.99 27.07
C VAL A 1141 29.54 1.89 27.00
N SER A 1142 30.20 2.99 27.35
CA SER A 1142 31.65 3.09 27.37
C SER A 1142 32.22 2.34 28.58
N PRO A 1143 33.44 1.75 28.50
CA PRO A 1143 34.16 1.28 29.67
C PRO A 1143 34.35 2.36 30.77
N SER A 1144 34.32 3.65 30.40
CA SER A 1144 34.39 4.77 31.35
C SER A 1144 33.07 5.08 32.06
N THR A 1145 31.97 4.36 31.76
CA THR A 1145 30.68 4.55 32.44
C THR A 1145 30.80 4.25 33.92
N ARG A 1146 30.34 5.19 34.75
CA ARG A 1146 30.37 5.11 36.21
C ARG A 1146 29.10 4.45 36.74
N LEU A 1147 29.24 3.58 37.74
CA LEU A 1147 28.14 2.86 38.39
C LEU A 1147 28.45 2.56 39.86
N GLN A 1148 27.41 2.20 40.62
CA GLN A 1148 27.52 1.58 41.95
C GLN A 1148 27.30 0.06 41.80
N PRO A 1149 28.37 -0.75 41.72
CA PRO A 1149 28.23 -2.20 41.61
C PRO A 1149 27.69 -2.77 42.92
N HIS A 1150 26.65 -3.59 42.87
CA HIS A 1150 26.19 -4.40 44.01
C HIS A 1150 26.69 -5.84 43.88
N GLY A 1151 26.91 -6.32 42.66
CA GLY A 1151 27.58 -7.60 42.45
C GLY A 1151 28.12 -7.77 41.04
N VAL A 1152 29.08 -8.68 40.89
CA VAL A 1152 29.73 -8.99 39.61
C VAL A 1152 29.73 -10.49 39.38
N PHE A 1153 29.54 -10.86 38.12
CA PHE A 1153 29.44 -12.24 37.66
C PHE A 1153 30.60 -12.55 36.72
N TYR A 1154 31.34 -13.60 37.06
CA TYR A 1154 32.42 -14.12 36.23
C TYR A 1154 32.15 -15.57 35.82
N VAL A 1155 32.64 -15.94 34.64
CA VAL A 1155 32.52 -17.27 34.05
C VAL A 1155 33.91 -17.86 33.85
N LEU A 1156 34.06 -19.16 34.12
CA LEU A 1156 35.32 -19.89 33.92
C LEU A 1156 35.72 -19.90 32.45
N GLU A 1157 36.98 -19.56 32.13
CA GLU A 1157 37.52 -19.73 30.78
C GLU A 1157 37.92 -21.18 30.53
N PRO A 1158 37.74 -21.70 29.29
CA PRO A 1158 38.32 -22.99 28.91
C PRO A 1158 39.84 -22.93 29.09
N GLN A 1159 40.40 -23.96 29.73
CA GLN A 1159 41.85 -24.13 29.91
C GLN A 1159 42.48 -24.81 28.70
#